data_AF-A0A4R3XDY7-F1
#
_entry.id   AF-A0A4R3XDY7-F1
#
_cell.length_a   1.000
_cell.length_b   1.000
_cell.length_c   1.000
_cell.angle_alpha   90.00
_cell.angle_beta   90.00
_cell.angle_gamma   90.00
#
_symmetry.space_group_name_H-M   'P 1'
#
loop_
_entity.id
_entity.type
_entity.pdbx_description
1 polymer ?
#
loop_
_entity_poly.entity_id
_entity_poly.type
_entity_poly.pdbx_seq_one_letter_code
_entity_poly.pdbx_strand_id
1 'polypeptide(L)'
;MMTVFTELLLQLLLFCGALTLIFTCHLLYLAGKVRRGPITDTILLFRWIILVASGAERDYSTVKDCPVLQQNLDCLQRALGHIDLISTDVFDTLLLRLPRSQRSRIIEGERRFARLLRQKGIRVSAEHLFRIRQLAEKLAYRALDVGGGLGEVRLVDIIARQITLLGFPASTVDERLSLEVAIEKTCLTANGPLAMALRQQRAAGIRIVAVSDTGLPTGILKELIDHFHGPGLIDAIYSSADIGATKRHGGMFPAVLAQEGVAPNRVLHIGDDRLADFEVPRQMGIHAAHLPKGRIRRLAARADGARMEAIRGVQHHLKRSGERVPNLEDRAAFGREVFGPIVAQFCLGIWLYASEAQVRGDAVLLFCARGGLGIRQVLERLLARLELPLNIRRENLLVSRLVAARAALMVRHPAVLDELGREFERKSFADVARALGVMRYDLPSEWLEDFRANRFFQKLDRPEAQALVEDIASQNNLFMSHLDILTKGKSRVILCDTGLYGSTQRLLAAGLPGFRFETIQFARSNYKGFSEDHFPRVSGLVVEENLYNPLKVETVILRYWQIIESLFEPNIPSVRQFTRTTDGNITSNAGETAYGRLDAAKGNALLAGVLQYVDNAVSGLQILQDSEVAWRRLKRAITYPGAFDMHALGVGARSVDFGRQENVHVLHHAEAHDTVQKLAAIKSQLWREGAIARDFPRLKSALLPALELAHIVRRVSARRSG
;
A
#
# COMPACT_ATOMS: atom_id res chain seq x y z
N MET A 1 15.71 -8.03 -38.70
CA MET A 1 15.40 -8.45 -37.32
C MET A 1 16.21 -9.68 -36.86
N MET A 2 16.71 -10.54 -37.76
CA MET A 2 17.58 -11.68 -37.40
C MET A 2 19.06 -11.32 -37.14
N THR A 3 19.59 -10.25 -37.73
CA THR A 3 21.01 -9.87 -37.59
C THR A 3 21.36 -9.23 -36.24
N VAL A 4 20.40 -8.55 -35.61
CA VAL A 4 20.55 -7.99 -34.24
C VAL A 4 20.45 -9.10 -33.17
N PHE A 5 19.83 -10.24 -33.51
CA PHE A 5 19.61 -11.36 -32.59
C PHE A 5 20.88 -12.22 -32.43
N THR A 6 21.69 -12.35 -33.47
CA THR A 6 22.96 -13.09 -33.44
C THR A 6 24.09 -12.33 -32.72
N GLU A 7 24.17 -11.01 -32.86
CA GLU A 7 25.14 -10.19 -32.09
C GLU A 7 24.82 -10.16 -30.59
N LEU A 8 23.55 -10.11 -30.21
CA LEU A 8 23.14 -10.15 -28.80
C LEU A 8 23.40 -11.52 -28.15
N LEU A 9 23.25 -12.61 -28.91
CA LEU A 9 23.54 -13.96 -28.44
C LEU A 9 25.05 -14.17 -28.23
N LEU A 10 25.89 -13.59 -29.10
CA LEU A 10 27.35 -13.63 -28.96
C LEU A 10 27.83 -12.83 -27.73
N GLN A 11 27.22 -11.67 -27.47
CA GLN A 11 27.50 -10.87 -26.27
C GLN A 11 27.03 -11.56 -24.98
N LEU A 12 25.92 -12.29 -25.02
CA LEU A 12 25.43 -13.10 -23.89
C LEU A 12 26.34 -14.30 -23.60
N LEU A 13 26.87 -14.97 -24.64
CA LEU A 13 27.82 -16.07 -24.50
C LEU A 13 29.17 -15.59 -23.94
N LEU A 14 29.65 -14.41 -24.35
CA LEU A 14 30.84 -13.77 -23.77
C LEU A 14 30.65 -13.36 -22.30
N PHE A 15 29.45 -12.88 -21.93
CA PHE A 15 29.12 -12.51 -20.56
C PHE A 15 29.00 -13.73 -19.63
N CYS A 16 28.40 -14.82 -20.12
CA CYS A 16 28.37 -16.11 -19.41
C CYS A 16 29.79 -16.73 -19.29
N GLY A 17 30.64 -16.58 -20.30
CA GLY A 17 32.05 -16.97 -20.25
C GLY A 17 32.82 -16.21 -19.17
N ALA A 18 32.62 -14.89 -19.05
CA ALA A 18 33.27 -14.06 -18.04
C ALA A 18 32.83 -14.41 -16.60
N LEU A 19 31.54 -14.69 -16.37
CA LEU A 19 31.02 -15.14 -15.08
C LEU A 19 31.55 -16.51 -14.67
N THR A 20 31.69 -17.41 -15.65
CA THR A 20 32.26 -18.75 -15.42
C THR A 20 33.76 -18.63 -15.11
N LEU A 21 34.49 -17.73 -15.76
CA LEU A 21 35.91 -17.45 -15.48
C LEU A 21 36.10 -16.85 -14.08
N ILE A 22 35.22 -15.95 -13.64
CA ILE A 22 35.24 -15.36 -12.28
C ILE A 22 34.95 -16.44 -11.23
N PHE A 23 33.99 -17.32 -11.47
CA PHE A 23 33.66 -18.43 -10.56
C PHE A 23 34.78 -19.48 -10.50
N THR A 24 35.44 -19.75 -11.64
CA THR A 24 36.57 -20.68 -11.74
C THR A 24 37.81 -20.11 -11.05
N CYS A 25 38.09 -18.80 -11.20
CA CYS A 25 39.15 -18.11 -10.46
C CYS A 25 38.90 -18.11 -8.94
N HIS A 26 37.63 -18.02 -8.50
CA HIS A 26 37.25 -18.11 -7.09
C HIS A 26 37.45 -19.52 -6.52
N LEU A 27 37.10 -20.56 -7.28
CA LEU A 27 37.35 -21.97 -6.94
C LEU A 27 38.84 -22.32 -6.92
N LEU A 28 39.63 -21.80 -7.86
CA LEU A 28 41.08 -22.01 -7.93
C LEU A 28 41.84 -21.26 -6.82
N TYR A 29 41.31 -20.12 -6.35
CA TYR A 29 41.81 -19.41 -5.17
C TYR A 29 41.54 -20.18 -3.87
N LEU A 30 40.33 -20.73 -3.72
CA LEU A 30 39.97 -21.59 -2.58
C LEU A 30 40.76 -22.92 -2.56
N ALA A 31 41.22 -23.38 -3.73
CA ALA A 31 42.07 -24.57 -3.89
C ALA A 31 43.59 -24.30 -3.79
N GLY A 32 44.02 -23.06 -3.49
CA GLY A 32 45.42 -22.73 -3.21
C GLY A 32 46.38 -22.75 -4.40
N LYS A 33 45.89 -22.67 -5.65
CA LYS A 33 46.70 -22.86 -6.88
C LYS A 33 47.12 -21.59 -7.63
N VAL A 34 46.91 -20.38 -7.11
CA VAL A 34 47.24 -19.11 -7.81
C VAL A 34 48.11 -18.17 -6.96
N ARG A 35 49.23 -17.67 -7.51
CA ARG A 35 50.12 -16.66 -6.88
C ARG A 35 49.61 -15.23 -7.11
N ARG A 36 49.92 -14.36 -6.13
CA ARG A 36 49.41 -12.99 -5.93
C ARG A 36 49.64 -12.05 -7.12
N GLY A 37 48.55 -11.41 -7.57
CA GLY A 37 48.48 -10.20 -8.39
C GLY A 37 47.40 -9.24 -7.83
N PRO A 38 47.22 -8.02 -8.37
CA PRO A 38 46.68 -6.87 -7.64
C PRO A 38 45.16 -6.94 -7.48
N ILE A 39 44.72 -7.67 -6.46
CA ILE A 39 43.36 -7.65 -5.92
C ILE A 39 43.50 -7.49 -4.39
N THR A 40 44.17 -6.43 -3.96
CA THR A 40 44.45 -6.21 -2.53
C THR A 40 43.27 -5.55 -1.79
N ASP A 41 42.43 -4.77 -2.47
CA ASP A 41 41.33 -4.04 -1.80
C ASP A 41 40.04 -4.87 -1.66
N THR A 42 39.78 -5.78 -2.60
CA THR A 42 38.60 -6.67 -2.53
C THR A 42 38.81 -7.82 -1.55
N ILE A 43 40.05 -8.29 -1.37
CA ILE A 43 40.39 -9.35 -0.41
C ILE A 43 40.36 -8.82 1.04
N LEU A 44 40.71 -7.55 1.28
CA LEU A 44 40.57 -6.92 2.61
C LEU A 44 39.09 -6.78 3.02
N LEU A 45 38.21 -6.43 2.09
CA LEU A 45 36.76 -6.37 2.33
C LEU A 45 36.18 -7.76 2.64
N PHE A 46 36.61 -8.80 1.92
CA PHE A 46 36.17 -10.18 2.17
C PHE A 46 36.74 -10.76 3.48
N ARG A 47 37.99 -10.43 3.83
CA ARG A 47 38.60 -10.86 5.10
C ARG A 47 37.93 -10.18 6.30
N TRP A 48 37.47 -8.94 6.14
CA TRP A 48 36.64 -8.25 7.14
C TRP A 48 35.25 -8.88 7.27
N ILE A 49 34.59 -9.24 6.17
CA ILE A 49 33.30 -9.93 6.17
C ILE A 49 33.38 -11.30 6.87
N ILE A 50 34.49 -12.04 6.69
CA ILE A 50 34.71 -13.33 7.36
C ILE A 50 35.02 -13.14 8.85
N LEU A 51 35.79 -12.10 9.24
CA LEU A 51 36.06 -11.81 10.66
C LEU A 51 34.81 -11.36 11.43
N VAL A 52 33.88 -10.68 10.76
CA VAL A 52 32.58 -10.28 11.34
C VAL A 52 31.60 -11.48 11.38
N ALA A 53 31.78 -12.47 10.51
CA ALA A 53 30.96 -13.68 10.47
C ALA A 53 31.32 -14.73 11.54
N SER A 54 32.52 -14.67 12.14
CA SER A 54 33.02 -15.71 13.06
C SER A 54 32.69 -15.51 14.55
N GLY A 55 31.82 -14.56 14.92
CA GLY A 55 31.17 -14.54 16.24
C GLY A 55 32.10 -14.53 17.46
N ALA A 56 33.28 -13.92 17.34
CA ALA A 56 34.14 -13.71 18.50
C ALA A 56 33.58 -12.53 19.33
N GLU A 57 33.00 -12.85 20.49
CA GLU A 57 32.75 -11.88 21.55
C GLU A 57 34.06 -11.16 21.88
N ARG A 58 34.11 -9.86 21.60
CA ARG A 58 35.08 -8.96 22.24
C ARG A 58 34.31 -7.84 22.90
N ASP A 59 34.67 -7.64 24.15
CA ASP A 59 34.23 -6.57 25.01
C ASP A 59 34.53 -5.22 24.34
N TYR A 60 33.48 -4.50 23.93
CA TYR A 60 33.57 -3.17 23.30
C TYR A 60 33.33 -2.09 24.34
N SER A 61 34.01 -2.16 25.48
CA SER A 61 34.16 -1.05 26.41
C SER A 61 35.40 -0.22 26.04
N THR A 62 35.30 0.62 25.00
CA THR A 62 36.08 1.87 24.80
C THR A 62 35.88 2.39 23.37
N VAL A 63 35.03 3.39 23.19
CA VAL A 63 35.05 4.24 21.98
C VAL A 63 35.52 5.61 22.43
N LYS A 64 36.82 5.89 22.25
CA LYS A 64 37.45 7.16 22.63
C LYS A 64 37.63 8.16 21.49
N ASP A 65 37.27 7.83 20.25
CA ASP A 65 37.65 8.67 19.11
C ASP A 65 36.44 9.24 18.36
N CYS A 66 35.95 10.40 18.81
CA CYS A 66 35.25 11.35 17.95
C CYS A 66 35.41 12.80 18.48
N PRO A 67 36.37 13.59 17.96
CA PRO A 67 36.66 14.96 18.42
C PRO A 67 35.45 15.92 18.30
N VAL A 68 34.54 15.66 17.36
CA VAL A 68 33.34 16.48 17.11
C VAL A 68 32.26 16.27 18.18
N LEU A 69 32.16 15.06 18.73
CA LEU A 69 31.22 14.74 19.83
C LEU A 69 31.66 15.39 21.15
N GLN A 70 32.98 15.42 21.41
CA GLN A 70 33.55 16.11 22.57
C GLN A 70 33.28 17.62 22.50
N GLN A 71 33.59 18.29 21.38
CA GLN A 71 33.36 19.73 21.23
C GLN A 71 31.88 20.14 21.44
N ASN A 72 30.91 19.33 21.00
CA ASN A 72 29.48 19.63 21.19
C ASN A 72 28.97 19.32 22.60
N LEU A 73 29.50 18.30 23.28
CA LEU A 73 29.14 17.97 24.67
C LEU A 73 29.79 18.93 25.67
N ASP A 74 30.97 19.48 25.36
CA ASP A 74 31.66 20.49 26.18
C ASP A 74 30.82 21.77 26.34
N CYS A 75 29.93 22.05 25.38
CA CYS A 75 28.97 23.14 25.44
C CYS A 75 27.89 22.93 26.52
N LEU A 76 27.54 21.67 26.79
CA LEU A 76 26.57 21.28 27.84
C LEU A 76 27.22 21.16 29.22
N GLN A 77 28.53 21.35 29.35
CA GLN A 77 29.22 21.35 30.65
C GLN A 77 29.24 22.74 31.32
N ARG A 78 28.82 23.79 30.62
CA ARG A 78 28.70 25.17 31.13
C ARG A 78 27.26 25.47 31.56
N ALA A 79 27.07 26.38 32.51
CA ALA A 79 25.73 26.82 32.91
C ALA A 79 25.03 27.54 31.74
N LEU A 80 23.87 27.04 31.32
CA LEU A 80 23.07 27.59 30.23
C LEU A 80 22.10 28.66 30.76
N GLY A 81 22.63 29.82 31.18
CA GLY A 81 21.87 30.84 31.93
C GLY A 81 20.61 31.45 31.26
N HIS A 82 20.29 31.09 30.02
CA HIS A 82 19.09 31.52 29.29
C HIS A 82 18.16 30.37 28.86
N ILE A 83 18.48 29.13 29.25
CA ILE A 83 17.71 27.93 28.91
C ILE A 83 16.99 27.40 30.14
N ASP A 84 15.68 27.21 30.04
CA ASP A 84 14.85 26.66 31.11
C ASP A 84 14.58 25.17 30.93
N LEU A 85 14.60 24.72 29.67
CA LEU A 85 14.20 23.39 29.26
C LEU A 85 15.21 22.80 28.28
N ILE A 86 15.73 21.63 28.63
CA ILE A 86 16.47 20.79 27.69
C ILE A 86 15.55 19.66 27.24
N SER A 87 15.35 19.54 25.93
CA SER A 87 14.71 18.39 25.33
C SER A 87 15.75 17.52 24.63
N THR A 88 15.71 16.22 24.85
CA THR A 88 16.60 15.27 24.17
C THR A 88 15.81 14.28 23.33
N ASP A 89 16.31 13.94 22.15
CA ASP A 89 15.86 12.74 21.46
C ASP A 89 16.27 11.48 22.24
N VAL A 90 15.53 10.39 22.03
CA VAL A 90 15.73 9.13 22.73
C VAL A 90 16.65 8.20 21.95
N PHE A 91 16.35 7.85 20.70
CA PHE A 91 17.00 6.76 19.99
C PHE A 91 18.16 7.24 19.14
N ASP A 92 19.32 6.61 19.27
CA ASP A 92 20.59 7.05 18.67
C ASP A 92 21.11 8.40 19.20
N THR A 93 20.43 8.97 20.20
CA THR A 93 20.81 10.15 20.97
C THR A 93 21.07 9.79 22.44
N LEU A 94 20.02 9.59 23.25
CA LEU A 94 20.14 9.23 24.67
C LEU A 94 20.39 7.72 24.88
N LEU A 95 19.79 6.89 24.04
CA LEU A 95 19.93 5.44 23.98
C LEU A 95 20.51 5.05 22.61
N LEU A 96 21.74 4.54 22.60
CA LEU A 96 22.46 4.24 21.36
C LEU A 96 22.11 2.85 20.85
N ARG A 97 21.77 2.70 19.57
CA ARG A 97 21.52 1.38 18.98
C ARG A 97 22.81 0.66 18.64
N LEU A 98 22.84 -0.64 18.95
CA LEU A 98 23.80 -1.59 18.38
C LEU A 98 23.61 -1.67 16.85
N PRO A 99 24.64 -2.08 16.08
CA PRO A 99 24.59 -2.13 14.61
C PRO A 99 23.74 -3.31 14.09
N ARG A 100 22.45 -3.34 14.48
CA ARG A 100 21.43 -4.28 14.03
C ARG A 100 20.32 -3.53 13.31
N SER A 101 19.89 -4.06 12.17
CA SER A 101 18.77 -3.47 11.43
C SER A 101 17.45 -3.61 12.19
N GLN A 102 16.51 -2.70 11.95
CA GLN A 102 15.14 -2.83 12.45
C GLN A 102 14.53 -4.17 12.05
N ARG A 103 14.75 -4.61 10.81
CA ARG A 103 14.26 -5.89 10.30
C ARG A 103 14.79 -7.07 11.12
N SER A 104 16.08 -7.10 11.43
CA SER A 104 16.68 -8.17 12.25
C SER A 104 16.07 -8.21 13.65
N ARG A 105 15.82 -7.05 14.26
CA ARG A 105 15.17 -6.95 15.57
C ARG A 105 13.74 -7.49 15.52
N ILE A 106 12.95 -7.11 14.50
CA ILE A 106 11.59 -7.63 14.32
C ILE A 106 11.62 -9.15 14.12
N ILE A 107 12.48 -9.68 13.24
CA ILE A 107 12.58 -11.13 12.99
C ILE A 107 12.96 -11.89 14.27
N GLU A 108 13.86 -11.36 15.09
CA GLU A 108 14.18 -11.95 16.39
C GLU A 108 12.98 -11.94 17.34
N GLY A 109 12.16 -10.87 17.33
CA GLY A 109 10.87 -10.80 18.03
C GLY A 109 9.93 -11.88 17.61
N GLU A 110 9.76 -12.07 16.31
CA GLU A 110 8.91 -13.12 15.79
C GLU A 110 9.44 -14.53 16.06
N ARG A 111 10.77 -14.72 16.20
CA ARG A 111 11.34 -15.99 16.65
C ARG A 111 11.06 -16.26 18.12
N ARG A 112 11.15 -15.25 18.98
CA ARG A 112 10.78 -15.38 20.41
C ARG A 112 9.30 -15.67 20.54
N PHE A 113 8.47 -14.95 19.78
CA PHE A 113 7.03 -15.17 19.78
C PHE A 113 6.65 -16.56 19.24
N ALA A 114 7.25 -17.01 18.15
CA ALA A 114 7.05 -18.37 17.65
C ALA A 114 7.43 -19.45 18.68
N ARG A 115 8.51 -19.25 19.45
CA ARG A 115 8.89 -20.18 20.54
C ARG A 115 7.86 -20.19 21.66
N LEU A 116 7.36 -19.03 22.05
CA LEU A 116 6.30 -18.89 23.05
C LEU A 116 5.01 -19.56 22.59
N LEU A 117 4.58 -19.32 21.35
CA LEU A 117 3.42 -19.99 20.76
C LEU A 117 3.60 -21.51 20.72
N ARG A 118 4.81 -22.00 20.41
CA ARG A 118 5.12 -23.43 20.42
C ARG A 118 4.97 -24.05 21.81
N GLN A 119 5.33 -23.33 22.88
CA GLN A 119 5.10 -23.77 24.26
C GLN A 119 3.60 -23.87 24.58
N LYS A 120 2.79 -23.03 23.95
CA LYS A 120 1.31 -23.06 24.01
C LYS A 120 0.67 -24.05 23.00
N GLY A 121 1.46 -24.93 22.40
CA GLY A 121 0.99 -25.95 21.45
C GLY A 121 0.75 -25.46 20.01
N ILE A 122 0.99 -24.18 19.73
CA ILE A 122 0.72 -23.57 18.43
C ILE A 122 1.99 -23.51 17.59
N ARG A 123 1.99 -24.15 16.42
CA ARG A 123 3.14 -24.17 15.51
C ARG A 123 2.98 -23.14 14.40
N VAL A 124 3.72 -22.04 14.53
CA VAL A 124 3.80 -20.98 13.54
C VAL A 124 5.25 -20.59 13.30
N SER A 125 5.60 -20.35 12.04
CA SER A 125 6.95 -19.90 11.68
C SER A 125 7.11 -18.40 11.90
N ALA A 126 8.31 -17.98 12.33
CA ALA A 126 8.66 -16.56 12.48
C ALA A 126 8.47 -15.76 11.18
N GLU A 127 8.67 -16.38 10.02
CA GLU A 127 8.46 -15.74 8.71
C GLU A 127 6.98 -15.39 8.47
N HIS A 128 6.03 -16.28 8.84
CA HIS A 128 4.60 -15.95 8.71
C HIS A 128 4.19 -14.85 9.68
N LEU A 129 4.67 -14.89 10.93
CA LEU A 129 4.42 -13.83 11.91
C LEU A 129 4.94 -12.48 11.41
N PHE A 130 6.17 -12.48 10.88
CA PHE A 130 6.78 -11.29 10.29
C PHE A 130 5.95 -10.72 9.14
N ARG A 131 5.41 -11.58 8.25
CA ARG A 131 4.55 -11.15 7.14
C ARG A 131 3.26 -10.50 7.63
N ILE A 132 2.60 -11.10 8.62
CA ILE A 132 1.36 -10.54 9.20
C ILE A 132 1.66 -9.18 9.83
N ARG A 133 2.72 -9.08 10.63
CA ARG A 133 3.16 -7.82 11.22
C ARG A 133 3.45 -6.76 10.17
N GLN A 134 4.22 -7.12 9.15
CA GLN A 134 4.59 -6.22 8.05
C GLN A 134 3.37 -5.73 7.27
N LEU A 135 2.37 -6.60 7.06
CA LEU A 135 1.12 -6.22 6.42
C LEU A 135 0.33 -5.22 7.27
N ALA A 136 0.21 -5.49 8.58
CA ALA A 136 -0.48 -4.60 9.52
C ALA A 136 0.20 -3.22 9.60
N GLU A 137 1.53 -3.21 9.71
CA GLU A 137 2.34 -1.98 9.72
C GLU A 137 2.19 -1.20 8.42
N LYS A 138 2.41 -1.85 7.25
CA LYS A 138 2.32 -1.21 5.94
C LYS A 138 0.98 -0.52 5.71
N LEU A 139 -0.13 -1.21 6.04
CA LEU A 139 -1.46 -0.68 5.78
C LEU A 139 -1.89 0.39 6.79
N ALA A 140 -1.42 0.31 8.03
CA ALA A 140 -1.60 1.38 9.00
C ALA A 140 -0.89 2.66 8.56
N TYR A 141 0.41 2.59 8.22
CA TYR A 141 1.13 3.77 7.70
C TYR A 141 0.50 4.31 6.43
N ARG A 142 0.06 3.43 5.51
CA ARG A 142 -0.64 3.88 4.31
C ARG A 142 -1.93 4.64 4.63
N ALA A 143 -2.72 4.17 5.59
CA ALA A 143 -3.95 4.84 6.02
C ALA A 143 -3.67 6.16 6.74
N LEU A 144 -2.59 6.23 7.52
CA LEU A 144 -2.13 7.46 8.18
C LEU A 144 -1.70 8.50 7.13
N ASP A 145 -0.81 8.13 6.21
CA ASP A 145 -0.26 9.02 5.18
C ASP A 145 -1.37 9.60 4.29
N VAL A 146 -2.24 8.74 3.77
CA VAL A 146 -3.37 9.15 2.90
C VAL A 146 -4.39 9.98 3.67
N GLY A 147 -4.59 9.67 4.95
CA GLY A 147 -5.40 10.44 5.90
C GLY A 147 -4.77 11.77 6.34
N GLY A 148 -3.59 12.13 5.81
CA GLY A 148 -2.91 13.39 6.07
C GLY A 148 -2.25 13.41 7.43
N GLY A 149 -1.90 12.24 7.94
CA GLY A 149 -1.29 12.10 9.24
C GLY A 149 0.13 12.62 9.27
N LEU A 150 0.31 13.73 9.97
CA LEU A 150 1.60 14.26 10.43
C LEU A 150 2.11 13.51 11.68
N GLY A 151 1.55 12.34 11.98
CA GLY A 151 1.71 11.61 13.25
C GLY A 151 2.46 10.28 13.08
N GLU A 152 2.23 9.36 14.01
CA GLU A 152 2.93 8.09 14.09
C GLU A 152 1.94 6.94 14.37
N VAL A 153 2.20 5.76 13.79
CA VAL A 153 1.40 4.57 14.08
C VAL A 153 1.91 3.93 15.36
N ARG A 154 1.02 3.71 16.33
CA ARG A 154 1.38 3.12 17.62
C ARG A 154 1.73 1.65 17.45
N LEU A 155 2.84 1.22 18.03
CA LEU A 155 3.29 -0.16 17.98
C LEU A 155 2.27 -1.12 18.60
N VAL A 156 1.63 -0.70 19.69
CA VAL A 156 0.57 -1.47 20.34
C VAL A 156 -0.59 -1.76 19.40
N ASP A 157 -0.96 -0.82 18.53
CA ASP A 157 -2.05 -1.00 17.56
C ASP A 157 -1.63 -1.96 16.43
N ILE A 158 -0.37 -1.90 15.99
CA ILE A 158 0.19 -2.86 15.02
C ILE A 158 0.20 -4.28 15.61
N ILE A 159 0.64 -4.42 16.86
CA ILE A 159 0.67 -5.71 17.55
C ILE A 159 -0.75 -6.23 17.80
N ALA A 160 -1.68 -5.38 18.26
CA ALA A 160 -3.08 -5.75 18.44
C ALA A 160 -3.67 -6.30 17.14
N ARG A 161 -3.47 -5.61 16.02
CA ARG A 161 -3.91 -6.07 14.69
C ARG A 161 -3.27 -7.39 14.29
N GLN A 162 -1.96 -7.57 14.56
CA GLN A 162 -1.27 -8.84 14.32
C GLN A 162 -1.89 -9.99 15.13
N ILE A 163 -2.14 -9.78 16.42
CA ILE A 163 -2.74 -10.76 17.33
C ILE A 163 -4.16 -11.12 16.88
N THR A 164 -4.98 -10.13 16.52
CA THR A 164 -6.33 -10.35 15.99
C THR A 164 -6.30 -11.17 14.70
N LEU A 165 -5.42 -10.86 13.73
CA LEU A 165 -5.29 -11.65 12.49
C LEU A 165 -4.88 -13.10 12.74
N LEU A 166 -4.11 -13.35 13.78
CA LEU A 166 -3.71 -14.70 14.17
C LEU A 166 -4.86 -15.49 14.83
N GLY A 167 -5.98 -14.83 15.17
CA GLY A 167 -7.08 -15.44 15.93
C GLY A 167 -6.76 -15.63 17.41
N PHE A 168 -5.85 -14.82 17.96
CA PHE A 168 -5.49 -14.88 19.37
C PHE A 168 -6.26 -13.85 20.21
N PRO A 169 -6.50 -14.14 21.50
CA PRO A 169 -7.20 -13.20 22.38
C PRO A 169 -6.35 -11.95 22.62
N ALA A 170 -7.04 -10.82 22.85
CA ALA A 170 -6.41 -9.53 23.11
C ALA A 170 -5.44 -9.54 24.32
N SER A 171 -5.63 -10.45 25.27
CA SER A 171 -4.70 -10.68 26.39
C SER A 171 -3.28 -11.11 25.95
N THR A 172 -3.11 -11.57 24.71
CA THR A 172 -1.79 -11.92 24.14
C THR A 172 -0.98 -10.68 23.72
N VAL A 173 -1.62 -9.51 23.60
CA VAL A 173 -0.97 -8.27 23.14
C VAL A 173 0.17 -7.86 24.08
N ASP A 174 -0.08 -7.85 25.39
CA ASP A 174 0.92 -7.42 26.38
C ASP A 174 2.12 -8.37 26.44
N GLU A 175 1.88 -9.67 26.35
CA GLU A 175 2.93 -10.68 26.27
C GLU A 175 3.77 -10.50 25.00
N ARG A 176 3.14 -10.26 23.84
CA ARG A 176 3.83 -10.00 22.58
C ARG A 176 4.60 -8.67 22.61
N LEU A 177 4.06 -7.63 23.24
CA LEU A 177 4.69 -6.32 23.38
C LEU A 177 5.90 -6.38 24.31
N SER A 178 5.82 -7.17 25.38
CA SER A 178 6.94 -7.42 26.31
C SER A 178 8.15 -8.03 25.59
N LEU A 179 7.93 -8.86 24.57
CA LEU A 179 9.00 -9.39 23.72
C LEU A 179 9.70 -8.28 22.89
N GLU A 180 8.96 -7.28 22.38
CA GLU A 180 9.56 -6.11 21.71
C GLU A 180 10.44 -5.32 22.67
N VAL A 181 9.92 -5.02 23.86
CA VAL A 181 10.65 -4.28 24.90
C VAL A 181 11.92 -5.03 25.31
N ALA A 182 11.83 -6.35 25.50
CA ALA A 182 12.98 -7.18 25.82
C ALA A 182 14.05 -7.14 24.71
N ILE A 183 13.65 -7.08 23.44
CA ILE A 183 14.60 -6.98 22.32
C ILE A 183 15.24 -5.60 22.27
N GLU A 184 14.47 -4.54 22.46
CA GLU A 184 15.00 -3.17 22.56
C GLU A 184 16.06 -3.09 23.67
N LYS A 185 15.80 -3.65 24.87
CA LYS A 185 16.80 -3.73 25.95
C LYS A 185 18.08 -4.47 25.56
N THR A 186 18.01 -5.51 24.73
CA THR A 186 19.23 -6.19 24.25
C THR A 186 19.95 -5.48 23.10
N CYS A 187 19.31 -4.49 22.47
CA CYS A 187 19.81 -3.82 21.26
C CYS A 187 20.24 -2.36 21.51
N LEU A 188 20.10 -1.88 22.74
CA LEU A 188 20.41 -0.51 23.15
C LEU A 188 21.54 -0.50 24.16
N THR A 189 22.26 0.62 24.22
CA THR A 189 23.23 0.93 25.27
C THR A 189 23.07 2.37 25.73
N ALA A 190 23.41 2.66 26.99
CA ALA A 190 23.38 4.02 27.52
C ALA A 190 24.35 4.96 26.79
N ASN A 191 23.91 6.18 26.44
CA ASN A 191 24.82 7.29 26.15
C ASN A 191 25.26 7.96 27.45
N GLY A 192 26.20 7.33 28.16
CA GLY A 192 26.69 7.78 29.47
C GLY A 192 27.17 9.24 29.49
N PRO A 193 28.00 9.71 28.53
CA PRO A 193 28.45 11.10 28.49
C PRO A 193 27.31 12.11 28.40
N LEU A 194 26.32 11.87 27.54
CA LEU A 194 25.15 12.75 27.44
C LEU A 194 24.31 12.72 28.72
N ALA A 195 24.04 11.53 29.26
CA ALA A 195 23.28 11.41 30.51
C ALA A 195 23.95 12.13 31.68
N MET A 196 25.29 12.07 31.78
CA MET A 196 26.05 12.80 32.79
C MET A 196 25.92 14.32 32.63
N ALA A 197 26.02 14.83 31.41
CA ALA A 197 25.83 16.25 31.12
C ALA A 197 24.40 16.72 31.46
N LEU A 198 23.38 15.92 31.11
CA LEU A 198 21.99 16.21 31.47
C LEU A 198 21.81 16.23 33.00
N ARG A 199 22.36 15.26 33.75
CA ARG A 199 22.30 15.28 35.22
C ARG A 199 22.91 16.54 35.83
N GLN A 200 24.01 17.04 35.27
CA GLN A 200 24.63 18.28 35.72
C GLN A 200 23.74 19.50 35.49
N GLN A 201 23.12 19.62 34.31
CA GLN A 201 22.19 20.72 34.01
C GLN A 201 20.93 20.66 34.87
N ARG A 202 20.43 19.46 35.15
CA ARG A 202 19.33 19.24 36.10
C ARG A 202 19.70 19.71 37.51
N ALA A 203 20.90 19.40 37.98
CA ALA A 203 21.39 19.87 39.27
C ALA A 203 21.53 21.40 39.34
N ALA A 204 21.72 22.06 38.18
CA ALA A 204 21.67 23.51 38.04
C ALA A 204 20.24 24.09 37.93
N GLY A 205 19.20 23.26 38.10
CA GLY A 205 17.79 23.69 38.11
C GLY A 205 17.09 23.65 36.75
N ILE A 206 17.76 23.18 35.69
CA ILE A 206 17.16 23.10 34.35
C ILE A 206 16.28 21.86 34.25
N ARG A 207 15.07 22.03 33.69
CA ARG A 207 14.13 20.94 33.46
C ARG A 207 14.55 20.12 32.24
N ILE A 208 14.43 18.79 32.30
CA ILE A 208 14.89 17.91 31.22
C ILE A 208 13.77 16.97 30.76
N VAL A 209 13.46 17.01 29.46
CA VAL A 209 12.41 16.18 28.85
C VAL A 209 12.96 15.37 27.69
N ALA A 210 12.28 14.27 27.35
CA ALA A 210 12.61 13.47 26.18
C ALA A 210 11.52 13.61 25.11
N VAL A 211 11.92 13.74 23.84
CA VAL A 211 11.02 13.96 22.69
C VAL A 211 11.44 13.02 21.56
N SER A 212 10.62 12.03 21.22
CA SER A 212 10.99 11.00 20.23
C SER A 212 9.91 10.73 19.17
N ASP A 213 10.35 10.66 17.91
CA ASP A 213 9.56 10.15 16.80
C ASP A 213 9.62 8.62 16.82
N THR A 214 8.63 7.99 17.45
CA THR A 214 8.58 6.55 17.65
C THR A 214 7.16 6.04 17.86
N GLY A 215 6.87 4.85 17.33
CA GLY A 215 5.63 4.12 17.61
C GLY A 215 5.50 3.61 19.05
N LEU A 216 6.51 3.78 19.90
CA LEU A 216 6.47 3.33 21.30
C LEU A 216 5.74 4.33 22.19
N PRO A 217 4.78 3.90 23.02
CA PRO A 217 4.13 4.79 23.98
C PRO A 217 5.10 5.27 25.06
N THR A 218 4.78 6.41 25.67
CA THR A 218 5.58 7.09 26.71
C THR A 218 5.95 6.16 27.87
N GLY A 219 5.05 5.29 28.30
CA GLY A 219 5.33 4.33 29.39
C GLY A 219 6.48 3.36 29.06
N ILE A 220 6.55 2.86 27.82
CA ILE A 220 7.62 1.96 27.38
C ILE A 220 8.93 2.73 27.21
N LEU A 221 8.89 3.95 26.68
CA LEU A 221 10.09 4.80 26.60
C LEU A 221 10.66 5.09 27.98
N LYS A 222 9.80 5.35 28.98
CA LYS A 222 10.22 5.52 30.37
C LYS A 222 10.92 4.26 30.89
N GLU A 223 10.32 3.10 30.68
CA GLU A 223 10.91 1.82 31.09
C GLU A 223 12.30 1.61 30.47
N LEU A 224 12.46 1.92 29.17
CA LEU A 224 13.75 1.79 28.49
C LEU A 224 14.79 2.78 29.03
N ILE A 225 14.42 4.06 29.20
CA ILE A 225 15.33 5.09 29.73
C ILE A 225 15.77 4.73 31.16
N ASP A 226 14.83 4.36 32.03
CA ASP A 226 15.12 4.00 33.42
C ASP A 226 15.98 2.72 33.50
N HIS A 227 15.78 1.76 32.60
CA HIS A 227 16.58 0.54 32.56
C HIS A 227 18.07 0.83 32.32
N PHE A 228 18.40 1.81 31.46
CA PHE A 228 19.78 2.12 31.10
C PHE A 228 20.42 3.22 31.94
N HIS A 229 19.63 4.21 32.36
CA HIS A 229 20.14 5.40 33.03
C HIS A 229 19.69 5.54 34.48
N GLY A 230 18.78 4.67 34.95
CA GLY A 230 18.11 4.81 36.24
C GLY A 230 17.00 5.88 36.24
N PRO A 231 16.10 5.86 37.23
CA PRO A 231 15.03 6.85 37.34
C PRO A 231 15.57 8.26 37.60
N GLY A 232 14.75 9.27 37.29
CA GLY A 232 15.02 10.67 37.64
C GLY A 232 15.99 11.41 36.73
N LEU A 233 16.38 10.83 35.59
CA LEU A 233 17.13 11.56 34.55
C LEU A 233 16.21 12.54 33.79
N ILE A 234 15.00 12.10 33.45
CA ILE A 234 14.04 12.79 32.60
C ILE A 234 12.77 13.10 33.41
N ASP A 235 12.30 14.35 33.35
CA ASP A 235 11.10 14.86 34.03
C ASP A 235 9.79 14.50 33.33
N ALA A 236 9.80 14.54 31.99
CA ALA A 236 8.66 14.21 31.15
C ALA A 236 9.10 13.61 29.82
N ILE A 237 8.26 12.75 29.24
CA ILE A 237 8.54 12.06 27.98
C ILE A 237 7.37 12.28 27.03
N TYR A 238 7.73 12.66 25.81
CA TYR A 238 6.84 12.98 24.72
C TYR A 238 7.14 12.03 23.57
N SER A 239 6.15 11.22 23.19
CA SER A 239 6.24 10.28 22.07
C SER A 239 5.29 10.69 20.95
N SER A 240 5.75 10.59 19.69
CA SER A 240 4.88 10.83 18.54
C SER A 240 3.69 9.87 18.47
N ALA A 241 3.82 8.66 19.01
CA ALA A 241 2.74 7.69 19.15
C ALA A 241 1.57 8.19 20.01
N ASP A 242 1.87 8.93 21.08
CA ASP A 242 0.84 9.41 22.02
C ASP A 242 0.38 10.84 21.68
N ILE A 243 1.27 11.68 21.16
CA ILE A 243 0.95 13.06 20.75
C ILE A 243 0.22 13.08 19.39
N GLY A 244 0.48 12.11 18.52
CA GLY A 244 -0.07 12.09 17.16
C GLY A 244 0.60 13.10 16.21
N ALA A 245 1.79 13.58 16.55
CA ALA A 245 2.60 14.50 15.75
C ALA A 245 4.09 14.15 15.82
N THR A 246 4.83 14.37 14.74
CA THR A 246 6.27 14.11 14.67
C THR A 246 7.11 15.38 14.68
N LYS A 247 8.36 15.27 15.15
CA LYS A 247 9.39 16.32 15.04
C LYS A 247 9.69 16.64 13.59
N ARG A 248 9.78 15.62 12.73
CA ARG A 248 10.11 15.80 11.31
C ARG A 248 9.13 16.71 10.56
N HIS A 249 7.85 16.68 10.91
CA HIS A 249 6.82 17.56 10.35
C HIS A 249 6.58 18.83 11.19
N GLY A 250 7.37 19.03 12.25
CA GLY A 250 7.30 20.19 13.14
C GLY A 250 6.17 20.16 14.17
N GLY A 251 5.17 19.28 14.04
CA GLY A 251 3.99 19.30 14.92
C GLY A 251 4.27 18.96 16.39
N MET A 252 5.38 18.25 16.68
CA MET A 252 5.69 17.81 18.04
C MET A 252 6.18 18.94 18.96
N PHE A 253 7.00 19.87 18.45
CA PHE A 253 7.58 20.93 19.28
C PHE A 253 6.54 21.92 19.82
N PRO A 254 5.56 22.42 19.04
CA PRO A 254 4.49 23.26 19.57
C PRO A 254 3.70 22.60 20.70
N ALA A 255 3.42 21.30 20.61
CA ALA A 255 2.74 20.56 21.67
C ALA A 255 3.59 20.50 22.95
N VAL A 256 4.89 20.21 22.84
CA VAL A 256 5.82 20.20 23.96
C VAL A 256 5.95 21.59 24.61
N LEU A 257 6.11 22.64 23.81
CA LEU A 257 6.23 24.02 24.31
C LEU A 257 4.97 24.46 25.07
N ALA A 258 3.79 24.14 24.55
CA ALA A 258 2.52 24.45 25.19
C ALA A 258 2.35 23.70 26.53
N GLN A 259 2.75 22.43 26.58
CA GLN A 259 2.62 21.62 27.79
C GLN A 259 3.65 21.99 28.87
N GLU A 260 4.86 22.39 28.46
CA GLU A 260 5.92 22.82 29.37
C GLU A 260 5.80 24.30 29.77
N GLY A 261 5.04 25.10 29.02
CA GLY A 261 4.86 26.54 29.29
C GLY A 261 6.12 27.37 29.06
N VAL A 262 6.98 26.95 28.13
CA VAL A 262 8.29 27.58 27.87
C VAL A 262 8.33 28.21 26.48
N ALA A 263 8.95 29.38 26.36
CA ALA A 263 9.16 30.04 25.07
C ALA A 263 10.22 29.30 24.22
N PRO A 264 10.09 29.24 22.88
CA PRO A 264 11.01 28.50 22.01
C PRO A 264 12.49 28.82 22.23
N ASN A 265 12.82 30.11 22.39
CA ASN A 265 14.19 30.59 22.61
C ASN A 265 14.78 30.26 24.00
N ARG A 266 13.99 29.67 24.90
CA ARG A 266 14.44 29.17 26.22
C ARG A 266 14.58 27.65 26.23
N VAL A 267 14.44 27.01 25.05
CA VAL A 267 14.57 25.56 24.89
C VAL A 267 15.84 25.22 24.11
N LEU A 268 16.56 24.21 24.59
CA LEU A 268 17.62 23.54 23.85
C LEU A 268 17.18 22.12 23.49
N HIS A 269 17.10 21.80 22.21
CA HIS A 269 16.88 20.44 21.72
C HIS A 269 18.20 19.76 21.33
N ILE A 270 18.36 18.48 21.69
CA ILE A 270 19.56 17.69 21.40
C ILE A 270 19.12 16.41 20.68
N GLY A 271 19.67 16.12 19.50
CA GLY A 271 19.35 14.89 18.79
C GLY A 271 20.25 14.58 17.60
N ASP A 272 20.04 13.42 16.99
CA ASP A 272 20.92 12.85 15.96
C ASP A 272 20.46 13.13 14.53
N ASP A 273 19.17 13.38 14.33
CA ASP A 273 18.61 13.58 13.00
C ASP A 273 18.76 15.05 12.59
N ARG A 274 19.39 15.26 11.44
CA ARG A 274 19.68 16.62 10.97
C ARG A 274 18.41 17.42 10.68
N LEU A 275 17.35 16.77 10.18
CA LEU A 275 16.11 17.46 9.84
C LEU A 275 15.25 17.61 11.09
N ALA A 276 14.91 16.50 11.74
CA ALA A 276 13.94 16.46 12.84
C ALA A 276 14.48 17.09 14.14
N ASP A 277 15.78 16.94 14.42
CA ASP A 277 16.35 17.38 15.71
C ASP A 277 17.20 18.66 15.60
N PHE A 278 17.48 19.15 14.39
CA PHE A 278 18.30 20.34 14.20
C PHE A 278 17.63 21.42 13.33
N GLU A 279 17.31 21.11 12.08
CA GLU A 279 16.77 22.11 11.15
C GLU A 279 15.35 22.57 11.55
N VAL A 280 14.44 21.64 11.83
CA VAL A 280 13.04 21.95 12.20
C VAL A 280 12.95 22.76 13.51
N PRO A 281 13.53 22.34 14.65
CA PRO A 281 13.46 23.14 15.87
C PRO A 281 14.05 24.55 15.69
N ARG A 282 15.15 24.71 14.94
CA ARG A 282 15.73 26.04 14.68
C ARG A 282 14.82 26.97 13.89
N GLN A 283 14.07 26.43 12.92
CA GLN A 283 13.06 27.21 12.19
C GLN A 283 11.95 27.74 13.11
N MET A 284 11.75 27.11 14.27
CA MET A 284 10.77 27.50 15.28
C MET A 284 11.36 28.38 16.40
N GLY A 285 12.62 28.80 16.27
CA GLY A 285 13.32 29.59 17.29
C GLY A 285 13.84 28.78 18.48
N ILE A 286 13.85 27.45 18.39
CA ILE A 286 14.44 26.56 19.41
C ILE A 286 15.94 26.43 19.17
N HIS A 287 16.75 26.51 20.23
CA HIS A 287 18.17 26.20 20.13
C HIS A 287 18.34 24.71 19.88
N ALA A 288 19.24 24.30 18.97
CA ALA A 288 19.42 22.89 18.64
C ALA A 288 20.89 22.48 18.59
N ALA A 289 21.19 21.31 19.15
CA ALA A 289 22.51 20.67 19.11
C ALA A 289 22.43 19.32 18.39
N HIS A 290 23.24 19.18 17.34
CA HIS A 290 23.26 17.97 16.51
C HIS A 290 24.35 16.98 16.97
N LEU A 291 23.94 15.74 17.27
CA LEU A 291 24.79 14.62 17.68
C LEU A 291 24.82 13.53 16.60
N PRO A 292 25.69 13.64 15.57
CA PRO A 292 25.63 12.74 14.42
C PRO A 292 25.99 11.29 14.76
N LYS A 293 25.23 10.34 14.20
CA LYS A 293 25.59 8.91 14.26
C LYS A 293 26.94 8.63 13.60
N GLY A 294 27.75 7.78 14.23
CA GLY A 294 28.98 7.25 13.63
C GLY A 294 28.72 6.52 12.30
N ARG A 295 29.41 6.92 11.23
CA ARG A 295 29.21 6.39 9.86
C ARG A 295 29.31 4.86 9.80
N ILE A 296 30.27 4.27 10.50
CA ILE A 296 30.53 2.82 10.52
C ILE A 296 29.31 2.04 11.03
N ARG A 297 28.70 2.48 12.15
CA ARG A 297 27.51 1.83 12.73
C ARG A 297 26.33 1.84 11.76
N ARG A 298 26.15 2.95 11.04
CA ARG A 298 25.09 3.10 10.01
C ARG A 298 25.30 2.14 8.85
N LEU A 299 26.52 1.99 8.35
CA LEU A 299 26.83 1.05 7.27
C LEU A 299 26.62 -0.40 7.74
N ALA A 300 27.06 -0.76 8.95
CA ALA A 300 26.90 -2.10 9.49
C ALA A 300 25.41 -2.50 9.63
N ALA A 301 24.57 -1.60 10.17
CA ALA A 301 23.13 -1.85 10.27
C ALA A 301 22.45 -2.01 8.88
N ARG A 302 22.89 -1.26 7.86
CA ARG A 302 22.40 -1.43 6.48
C ARG A 302 22.81 -2.76 5.87
N ALA A 303 24.06 -3.18 6.08
CA ALA A 303 24.57 -4.47 5.59
C ALA A 303 23.81 -5.65 6.23
N ASP A 304 23.55 -5.57 7.54
CA ASP A 304 22.73 -6.55 8.27
C ASP A 304 21.31 -6.64 7.68
N GLY A 305 20.67 -5.49 7.42
CA GLY A 305 19.34 -5.45 6.79
C GLY A 305 19.32 -6.08 5.39
N ALA A 306 20.32 -5.78 4.56
CA ALA A 306 20.45 -6.36 3.22
C ALA A 306 20.67 -7.87 3.25
N ARG A 307 21.48 -8.37 4.18
CA ARG A 307 21.69 -9.80 4.41
C ARG A 307 20.38 -10.50 4.75
N MET A 308 19.57 -9.93 5.64
CA MET A 308 18.28 -10.51 6.02
C MET A 308 17.27 -10.54 4.87
N GLU A 309 17.28 -9.54 4.00
CA GLU A 309 16.45 -9.56 2.77
C GLU A 309 16.89 -10.67 1.82
N ALA A 310 18.20 -10.83 1.59
CA ALA A 310 18.73 -11.86 0.70
C ALA A 310 18.38 -13.29 1.19
N ILE A 311 18.54 -13.56 2.49
CA ILE A 311 18.19 -14.85 3.10
C ILE A 311 16.70 -15.16 2.89
N ARG A 312 15.82 -14.18 3.13
CA ARG A 312 14.37 -14.33 2.90
C ARG A 312 14.07 -14.65 1.43
N GLY A 313 14.70 -13.94 0.49
CA GLY A 313 14.52 -14.18 -0.94
C GLY A 313 14.85 -15.61 -1.36
N VAL A 314 15.96 -16.16 -0.84
CA VAL A 314 16.38 -17.55 -1.09
C VAL A 314 15.40 -18.55 -0.46
N GLN A 315 15.03 -18.38 0.81
CA GLN A 315 14.06 -19.26 1.49
C GLN A 315 12.70 -19.28 0.79
N HIS A 316 12.24 -18.12 0.34
CA HIS A 316 11.01 -18.01 -0.43
C HIS A 316 11.12 -18.71 -1.79
N HIS A 317 12.29 -18.68 -2.45
CA HIS A 317 12.48 -19.38 -3.71
C HIS A 317 12.47 -20.91 -3.53
N LEU A 318 13.14 -21.43 -2.48
CA LEU A 318 13.23 -22.86 -2.20
C LEU A 318 11.88 -23.49 -1.80
N LYS A 319 11.00 -22.76 -1.11
CA LYS A 319 9.65 -23.26 -0.75
C LYS A 319 8.70 -23.39 -1.96
N ARG A 320 9.00 -22.75 -3.10
CA ARG A 320 8.13 -22.70 -4.29
C ARG A 320 8.07 -24.02 -5.08
N SER A 321 8.98 -24.95 -4.85
CA SER A 321 9.15 -26.15 -5.70
C SER A 321 8.30 -27.37 -5.30
N GLY A 322 7.55 -27.34 -4.19
CA GLY A 322 6.91 -28.53 -3.62
C GLY A 322 5.37 -28.56 -3.53
N GLU A 323 4.67 -27.46 -3.80
CA GLU A 323 3.22 -27.39 -3.54
C GLU A 323 2.38 -27.74 -4.76
N ARG A 324 1.50 -28.72 -4.59
CA ARG A 324 0.62 -29.24 -5.62
C ARG A 324 -0.50 -28.24 -5.89
N VAL A 325 -0.58 -27.77 -7.13
CA VAL A 325 -1.64 -26.87 -7.59
C VAL A 325 -2.95 -27.67 -7.71
N PRO A 326 -4.05 -27.27 -7.05
CA PRO A 326 -5.29 -28.04 -7.06
C PRO A 326 -5.90 -28.09 -8.48
N ASN A 327 -6.38 -29.27 -8.86
CA ASN A 327 -7.23 -29.42 -10.03
C ASN A 327 -8.67 -29.12 -9.60
N LEU A 328 -9.38 -28.32 -10.40
CA LEU A 328 -10.66 -27.74 -10.00
C LEU A 328 -11.75 -28.24 -10.95
N GLU A 329 -12.93 -28.49 -10.38
CA GLU A 329 -14.01 -29.20 -11.06
C GLU A 329 -15.00 -28.25 -11.75
N ASP A 330 -15.26 -27.08 -11.15
CA ASP A 330 -16.18 -26.09 -11.69
C ASP A 330 -15.78 -24.63 -11.37
N ARG A 331 -16.57 -23.67 -11.86
CA ARG A 331 -16.37 -22.23 -11.59
C ARG A 331 -16.47 -21.88 -10.11
N ALA A 332 -17.38 -22.50 -9.36
CA ALA A 332 -17.52 -22.21 -7.94
C ALA A 332 -16.30 -22.67 -7.13
N ALA A 333 -15.72 -23.82 -7.48
CA ALA A 333 -14.46 -24.31 -6.94
C ALA A 333 -13.30 -23.36 -7.29
N PHE A 334 -13.26 -22.79 -8.50
CA PHE A 334 -12.27 -21.75 -8.80
C PHE A 334 -12.49 -20.49 -7.96
N GLY A 335 -13.74 -20.08 -7.79
CA GLY A 335 -14.13 -19.02 -6.87
C GLY A 335 -13.64 -19.28 -5.44
N ARG A 336 -13.81 -20.50 -4.94
CA ARG A 336 -13.47 -20.90 -3.57
C ARG A 336 -11.98 -21.10 -3.34
N GLU A 337 -11.32 -21.89 -4.17
CA GLU A 337 -9.91 -22.31 -3.95
C GLU A 337 -8.89 -21.28 -4.47
N VAL A 338 -9.30 -20.37 -5.36
CA VAL A 338 -8.40 -19.39 -5.98
C VAL A 338 -8.80 -17.97 -5.60
N PHE A 339 -9.99 -17.53 -5.99
CA PHE A 339 -10.40 -16.17 -5.66
C PHE A 339 -10.70 -16.00 -4.17
N GLY A 340 -11.16 -17.04 -3.47
CA GLY A 340 -11.51 -17.01 -2.04
C GLY A 340 -10.37 -16.48 -1.18
N PRO A 341 -9.21 -17.17 -1.12
CA PRO A 341 -8.04 -16.71 -0.38
C PRO A 341 -7.54 -15.32 -0.81
N ILE A 342 -7.54 -15.04 -2.11
CA ILE A 342 -7.06 -13.76 -2.67
C ILE A 342 -7.96 -12.59 -2.25
N VAL A 343 -9.27 -12.75 -2.36
CA VAL A 343 -10.25 -11.74 -1.97
C VAL A 343 -10.30 -11.59 -0.46
N ALA A 344 -10.22 -12.70 0.29
CA ALA A 344 -10.13 -12.65 1.74
C ALA A 344 -8.88 -11.88 2.19
N GLN A 345 -7.72 -12.12 1.58
CA GLN A 345 -6.50 -11.33 1.82
C GLN A 345 -6.71 -9.84 1.52
N PHE A 346 -7.37 -9.51 0.42
CA PHE A 346 -7.72 -8.12 0.09
C PHE A 346 -8.64 -7.49 1.14
N CYS A 347 -9.65 -8.21 1.62
CA CYS A 347 -10.57 -7.75 2.66
C CYS A 347 -9.89 -7.60 4.03
N LEU A 348 -8.94 -8.47 4.39
CA LEU A 348 -8.06 -8.24 5.55
C LEU A 348 -7.26 -6.94 5.39
N GLY A 349 -6.84 -6.63 4.16
CA GLY A 349 -6.21 -5.36 3.85
C GLY A 349 -7.14 -4.15 4.04
N ILE A 350 -8.41 -4.25 3.62
CA ILE A 350 -9.43 -3.23 3.88
C ILE A 350 -9.62 -3.05 5.39
N TRP A 351 -9.76 -4.14 6.13
CA TRP A 351 -9.91 -4.09 7.59
C TRP A 351 -8.71 -3.40 8.26
N LEU A 352 -7.47 -3.76 7.90
CA LEU A 352 -6.27 -3.13 8.44
C LEU A 352 -6.22 -1.62 8.16
N TYR A 353 -6.49 -1.23 6.91
CA TYR A 353 -6.51 0.18 6.50
C TYR A 353 -7.60 0.96 7.25
N ALA A 354 -8.82 0.43 7.26
CA ALA A 354 -9.97 1.07 7.91
C ALA A 354 -9.85 1.09 9.44
N SER A 355 -9.18 0.11 10.04
CA SER A 355 -8.91 0.04 11.48
C SER A 355 -7.96 1.13 11.95
N GLU A 356 -7.06 1.60 11.09
CA GLU A 356 -6.25 2.79 11.36
C GLU A 356 -7.03 4.07 11.06
N ALA A 357 -7.74 4.12 9.92
CA ALA A 357 -8.49 5.31 9.55
C ALA A 357 -9.57 5.71 10.57
N GLN A 358 -10.18 4.74 11.27
CA GLN A 358 -11.19 5.00 12.30
C GLN A 358 -10.64 5.61 13.59
N VAL A 359 -9.32 5.53 13.87
CA VAL A 359 -8.71 6.02 15.13
C VAL A 359 -9.00 7.51 15.33
N ARG A 360 -9.05 8.30 14.25
CA ARG A 360 -9.36 9.74 14.27
C ARG A 360 -10.86 10.06 14.36
N GLY A 361 -11.73 9.06 14.22
CA GLY A 361 -13.18 9.23 14.30
C GLY A 361 -13.86 10.00 13.16
N ASP A 362 -13.13 10.58 12.20
CA ASP A 362 -13.69 11.41 11.11
C ASP A 362 -13.85 10.68 9.75
N ALA A 363 -13.72 9.35 9.74
CA ALA A 363 -13.74 8.57 8.50
C ALA A 363 -15.06 7.81 8.28
N VAL A 364 -15.48 7.71 7.02
CA VAL A 364 -16.56 6.83 6.55
C VAL A 364 -16.06 5.98 5.36
N LEU A 365 -16.43 4.71 5.32
CA LEU A 365 -16.10 3.78 4.24
C LEU A 365 -17.33 3.59 3.33
N LEU A 366 -17.21 4.02 2.08
CA LEU A 366 -18.30 4.01 1.10
C LEU A 366 -17.98 3.05 -0.06
N PHE A 367 -18.86 2.07 -0.30
CA PHE A 367 -18.72 1.09 -1.36
C PHE A 367 -19.48 1.54 -2.61
N CYS A 368 -18.77 1.78 -3.71
CA CYS A 368 -19.37 2.24 -4.96
C CYS A 368 -20.36 1.21 -5.52
N ALA A 369 -21.54 1.63 -5.99
CA ALA A 369 -22.63 0.72 -6.37
C ALA A 369 -22.27 -0.36 -7.41
N ARG A 370 -21.34 -0.10 -8.33
CA ARG A 370 -20.93 -1.09 -9.32
C ARG A 370 -19.78 -1.97 -8.80
N GLY A 371 -18.62 -1.39 -8.50
CA GLY A 371 -17.43 -2.15 -8.08
C GLY A 371 -17.39 -2.58 -6.61
N GLY A 372 -18.01 -1.82 -5.71
CA GLY A 372 -17.85 -1.97 -4.27
C GLY A 372 -18.81 -2.95 -3.60
N LEU A 373 -19.97 -3.25 -4.18
CA LEU A 373 -21.02 -4.01 -3.48
C LEU A 373 -20.62 -5.47 -3.19
N GLY A 374 -20.04 -6.17 -4.16
CA GLY A 374 -19.48 -7.50 -3.94
C GLY A 374 -18.34 -7.49 -2.91
N ILE A 375 -17.50 -6.46 -2.92
CA ILE A 375 -16.43 -6.29 -1.93
C ILE A 375 -17.03 -6.14 -0.52
N ARG A 376 -18.06 -5.30 -0.36
CA ARG A 376 -18.74 -5.14 0.93
C ARG A 376 -19.33 -6.46 1.43
N GLN A 377 -19.98 -7.22 0.55
CA GLN A 377 -20.58 -8.50 0.91
C GLN A 377 -19.53 -9.45 1.48
N VAL A 378 -18.37 -9.56 0.84
CA VAL A 378 -17.28 -10.42 1.31
C VAL A 378 -16.65 -9.87 2.60
N LEU A 379 -16.43 -8.56 2.68
CA LEU A 379 -15.85 -7.93 3.87
C LEU A 379 -16.72 -8.16 5.10
N GLU A 380 -18.03 -7.87 5.05
CA GLU A 380 -18.89 -8.00 6.23
C GLU A 380 -18.98 -9.46 6.71
N ARG A 381 -18.98 -10.44 5.78
CA ARG A 381 -18.89 -11.86 6.16
C ARG A 381 -17.56 -12.22 6.81
N LEU A 382 -16.45 -11.69 6.29
CA LEU A 382 -15.12 -11.91 6.85
C LEU A 382 -14.98 -11.30 8.25
N LEU A 383 -15.49 -10.07 8.44
CA LEU A 383 -15.49 -9.39 9.74
C LEU A 383 -16.25 -10.21 10.78
N ALA A 384 -17.45 -10.70 10.42
CA ALA A 384 -18.25 -11.55 11.29
C ALA A 384 -17.56 -12.89 11.57
N ARG A 385 -17.04 -13.56 10.52
CA ARG A 385 -16.45 -14.90 10.64
C ARG A 385 -15.20 -14.95 11.51
N LEU A 386 -14.37 -13.91 11.42
CA LEU A 386 -13.09 -13.81 12.13
C LEU A 386 -13.18 -12.88 13.35
N GLU A 387 -14.37 -12.42 13.70
CA GLU A 387 -14.62 -11.50 14.82
C GLU A 387 -13.71 -10.26 14.79
N LEU A 388 -13.49 -9.70 13.60
CA LEU A 388 -12.59 -8.58 13.40
C LEU A 388 -13.29 -7.28 13.82
N PRO A 389 -12.76 -6.53 14.82
CA PRO A 389 -13.40 -5.31 15.29
C PRO A 389 -13.26 -4.20 14.24
N LEU A 390 -14.39 -3.60 13.84
CA LEU A 390 -14.41 -2.46 12.93
C LEU A 390 -15.66 -1.60 13.14
N ASN A 391 -15.48 -0.42 13.71
CA ASN A 391 -16.56 0.48 14.11
C ASN A 391 -16.78 1.63 13.11
N ILE A 392 -15.92 1.76 12.10
CA ILE A 392 -16.11 2.77 11.05
C ILE A 392 -17.47 2.61 10.36
N ARG A 393 -18.16 3.72 10.08
CA ARG A 393 -19.40 3.70 9.32
C ARG A 393 -19.16 3.16 7.92
N ARG A 394 -19.98 2.21 7.48
CA ARG A 394 -19.87 1.52 6.18
C ARG A 394 -21.20 1.62 5.43
N GLU A 395 -21.20 2.21 4.25
CA GLU A 395 -22.43 2.41 3.47
C GLU A 395 -22.22 2.15 1.96
N ASN A 396 -23.33 1.92 1.24
CA ASN A 396 -23.31 1.72 -0.20
C ASN A 396 -23.58 3.05 -0.90
N LEU A 397 -22.60 3.53 -1.67
CA LEU A 397 -22.69 4.79 -2.38
C LEU A 397 -23.24 4.57 -3.79
N LEU A 398 -24.44 5.10 -4.04
CA LEU A 398 -25.01 5.23 -5.36
C LEU A 398 -24.19 6.24 -6.18
N VAL A 399 -23.17 5.75 -6.87
CA VAL A 399 -22.30 6.56 -7.72
C VAL A 399 -21.89 5.79 -8.96
N SER A 400 -21.73 6.52 -10.04
CA SER A 400 -21.00 6.10 -11.23
C SER A 400 -20.01 7.20 -11.60
N ARG A 401 -19.10 6.90 -12.52
CA ARG A 401 -18.18 7.92 -13.04
C ARG A 401 -18.92 9.11 -13.66
N LEU A 402 -20.09 8.86 -14.25
CA LEU A 402 -20.96 9.89 -14.81
C LEU A 402 -21.59 10.78 -13.74
N VAL A 403 -22.04 10.19 -12.62
CA VAL A 403 -22.53 10.97 -11.46
C VAL A 403 -21.42 11.85 -10.89
N ALA A 404 -20.21 11.30 -10.74
CA ALA A 404 -19.05 12.07 -10.29
C ALA A 404 -18.67 13.19 -11.28
N ALA A 405 -18.82 12.94 -12.59
CA ALA A 405 -18.60 13.95 -13.62
C ALA A 405 -19.56 15.13 -13.49
N ARG A 406 -20.84 14.91 -13.14
CA ARG A 406 -21.78 16.00 -12.87
C ARG A 406 -21.30 16.91 -11.73
N ALA A 407 -20.81 16.34 -10.63
CA ALA A 407 -20.28 17.12 -9.52
C ALA A 407 -19.12 18.01 -9.94
N ALA A 408 -18.14 17.47 -10.68
CA ALA A 408 -17.02 18.24 -11.23
C ALA A 408 -17.46 19.28 -12.28
N LEU A 409 -18.51 18.99 -13.06
CA LEU A 409 -19.08 19.89 -14.07
C LEU A 409 -19.73 21.11 -13.44
N MET A 410 -20.47 20.94 -12.33
CA MET A 410 -21.16 22.05 -11.64
C MET A 410 -20.21 23.10 -11.08
N VAL A 411 -18.97 22.72 -10.77
CA VAL A 411 -17.91 23.66 -10.35
C VAL A 411 -16.95 24.01 -11.50
N ARG A 412 -17.29 23.60 -12.74
CA ARG A 412 -16.48 23.81 -13.97
C ARG A 412 -15.01 23.38 -13.83
N HIS A 413 -14.73 22.30 -13.10
CA HIS A 413 -13.36 21.85 -12.88
C HIS A 413 -12.79 21.17 -14.14
N PRO A 414 -11.58 21.53 -14.64
CA PRO A 414 -11.02 21.00 -15.89
C PRO A 414 -10.91 19.47 -15.97
N ALA A 415 -10.72 18.79 -14.83
CA ALA A 415 -10.68 17.32 -14.77
C ALA A 415 -11.91 16.63 -15.38
N VAL A 416 -13.09 17.28 -15.39
CA VAL A 416 -14.27 16.73 -16.07
C VAL A 416 -14.10 16.70 -17.59
N LEU A 417 -13.45 17.72 -18.16
CA LEU A 417 -13.21 17.81 -19.60
C LEU A 417 -12.23 16.73 -20.05
N ASP A 418 -11.20 16.42 -19.24
CA ASP A 418 -10.27 15.32 -19.51
C ASP A 418 -10.97 13.96 -19.56
N GLU A 419 -11.90 13.71 -18.63
CA GLU A 419 -12.65 12.46 -18.60
C GLU A 419 -13.65 12.39 -19.76
N LEU A 420 -14.46 13.43 -19.97
CA LEU A 420 -15.44 13.48 -21.06
C LEU A 420 -14.75 13.38 -22.43
N GLY A 421 -13.62 14.06 -22.63
CA GLY A 421 -12.87 14.02 -23.88
C GLY A 421 -12.37 12.62 -24.24
N ARG A 422 -11.97 11.83 -23.23
CA ARG A 422 -11.54 10.44 -23.42
C ARG A 422 -12.72 9.49 -23.65
N GLU A 423 -13.77 9.65 -22.86
CA GLU A 423 -14.91 8.72 -22.88
C GLU A 423 -15.82 8.94 -24.10
N PHE A 424 -15.93 10.18 -24.57
CA PHE A 424 -16.76 10.57 -25.73
C PHE A 424 -15.91 10.91 -26.96
N GLU A 425 -14.73 10.30 -27.08
CA GLU A 425 -13.94 10.39 -28.31
C GLU A 425 -14.82 10.00 -29.51
N ARG A 426 -14.89 10.86 -30.53
CA ARG A 426 -15.69 10.67 -31.77
C ARG A 426 -17.21 10.64 -31.55
N LYS A 427 -17.70 11.25 -30.47
CA LYS A 427 -19.14 11.48 -30.25
C LYS A 427 -19.46 12.96 -30.41
N SER A 428 -20.74 13.29 -30.53
CA SER A 428 -21.20 14.68 -30.65
C SER A 428 -21.38 15.37 -29.30
N PHE A 429 -21.47 16.70 -29.27
CA PHE A 429 -21.88 17.43 -28.06
C PHE A 429 -23.26 16.97 -27.55
N ALA A 430 -24.19 16.66 -28.46
CA ALA A 430 -25.52 16.15 -28.14
C ALA A 430 -25.48 14.78 -27.44
N ASP A 431 -24.52 13.92 -27.81
CA ASP A 431 -24.33 12.63 -27.13
C ASP A 431 -23.82 12.81 -25.70
N VAL A 432 -22.91 13.77 -25.48
CA VAL A 432 -22.41 14.13 -24.14
C VAL A 432 -23.53 14.72 -23.30
N ALA A 433 -24.31 15.64 -23.86
CA ALA A 433 -25.50 16.20 -23.22
C ALA A 433 -26.50 15.10 -22.82
N ARG A 434 -26.80 14.18 -23.73
CA ARG A 434 -27.72 13.06 -23.47
C ARG A 434 -27.21 12.15 -22.35
N ALA A 435 -25.90 11.95 -22.25
CA ALA A 435 -25.34 11.14 -21.18
C ALA A 435 -25.42 11.84 -19.81
N LEU A 436 -24.99 13.10 -19.74
CA LEU A 436 -24.99 13.90 -18.52
C LEU A 436 -26.41 14.24 -18.05
N GLY A 437 -27.33 14.41 -18.98
CA GLY A 437 -28.74 14.64 -18.72
C GLY A 437 -29.57 13.38 -18.49
N VAL A 438 -30.77 13.56 -17.95
CA VAL A 438 -31.80 12.51 -17.82
C VAL A 438 -32.98 12.81 -18.75
N MET A 439 -33.29 14.09 -18.97
CA MET A 439 -34.36 14.52 -19.86
C MET A 439 -33.96 14.45 -21.36
N ARG A 440 -34.94 14.69 -22.23
CA ARG A 440 -34.70 14.96 -23.65
C ARG A 440 -34.59 16.47 -23.84
N TYR A 441 -33.64 16.89 -24.66
CA TYR A 441 -33.36 18.30 -24.94
C TYR A 441 -33.50 18.55 -26.43
N ASP A 442 -34.14 19.65 -26.78
CA ASP A 442 -34.18 20.16 -28.14
C ASP A 442 -32.94 21.04 -28.36
N LEU A 443 -31.85 20.43 -28.83
CA LEU A 443 -30.57 21.10 -29.01
C LEU A 443 -30.37 21.42 -30.50
N PRO A 444 -29.87 22.62 -30.85
CA PRO A 444 -29.68 23.02 -32.24
C PRO A 444 -28.62 22.14 -32.94
N SER A 445 -28.62 22.16 -34.28
CA SER A 445 -27.75 21.34 -35.12
C SER A 445 -26.25 21.46 -34.80
N GLU A 446 -25.80 22.59 -34.27
CA GLU A 446 -24.42 22.79 -33.80
C GLU A 446 -24.00 21.87 -32.64
N TRP A 447 -24.94 21.21 -31.97
CA TRP A 447 -24.65 20.19 -30.96
C TRP A 447 -24.38 18.81 -31.58
N LEU A 448 -24.68 18.63 -32.87
CA LEU A 448 -24.35 17.41 -33.61
C LEU A 448 -22.88 17.40 -34.07
N GLU A 449 -22.16 18.50 -33.93
CA GLU A 449 -20.72 18.59 -34.16
C GLU A 449 -19.93 17.66 -33.24
N ASP A 450 -18.76 17.22 -33.71
CA ASP A 450 -17.80 16.45 -32.93
C ASP A 450 -17.47 17.13 -31.60
N PHE A 451 -17.55 16.35 -30.52
CA PHE A 451 -17.27 16.80 -29.18
C PHE A 451 -15.82 17.26 -29.04
N ARG A 452 -15.66 18.53 -28.66
CA ARG A 452 -14.36 19.11 -28.29
C ARG A 452 -14.43 19.54 -26.84
N ALA A 453 -13.74 18.80 -25.97
CA ALA A 453 -13.81 18.98 -24.52
C ALA A 453 -13.54 20.43 -24.08
N ASN A 454 -12.53 21.08 -24.66
CA ASN A 454 -12.18 22.47 -24.36
C ASN A 454 -13.25 23.52 -24.72
N ARG A 455 -14.25 23.17 -25.56
CA ARG A 455 -15.38 24.04 -25.92
C ARG A 455 -16.65 23.75 -25.12
N PHE A 456 -16.65 22.71 -24.28
CA PHE A 456 -17.89 22.22 -23.70
C PHE A 456 -18.52 23.20 -22.71
N PHE A 457 -17.73 23.86 -21.86
CA PHE A 457 -18.25 24.89 -20.96
C PHE A 457 -18.90 26.05 -21.73
N GLN A 458 -18.27 26.52 -22.81
CA GLN A 458 -18.84 27.56 -23.67
C GLN A 458 -20.16 27.13 -24.33
N LYS A 459 -20.30 25.85 -24.70
CA LYS A 459 -21.58 25.32 -25.20
C LYS A 459 -22.66 25.30 -24.12
N LEU A 460 -22.30 24.99 -22.87
CA LEU A 460 -23.22 24.99 -21.72
C LEU A 460 -23.68 26.40 -21.30
N ASP A 461 -22.91 27.44 -21.63
CA ASP A 461 -23.26 28.83 -21.31
C ASP A 461 -24.32 29.44 -22.23
N ARG A 462 -24.71 28.72 -23.30
CA ARG A 462 -25.69 29.22 -24.25
C ARG A 462 -27.13 29.00 -23.77
N PRO A 463 -28.09 29.88 -24.13
CA PRO A 463 -29.48 29.77 -23.69
C PRO A 463 -30.14 28.42 -24.02
N GLU A 464 -29.77 27.80 -25.15
CA GLU A 464 -30.35 26.51 -25.56
C GLU A 464 -29.92 25.35 -24.66
N ALA A 465 -28.83 25.51 -23.90
CA ALA A 465 -28.32 24.51 -22.96
C ALA A 465 -28.93 24.64 -21.55
N GLN A 466 -29.73 25.67 -21.28
CA GLN A 466 -30.21 25.99 -19.93
C GLN A 466 -30.95 24.82 -19.28
N ALA A 467 -31.87 24.18 -20.00
CA ALA A 467 -32.62 23.03 -19.50
C ALA A 467 -31.72 21.82 -19.17
N LEU A 468 -30.63 21.63 -19.92
CA LEU A 468 -29.63 20.59 -19.64
C LEU A 468 -28.85 20.92 -18.35
N VAL A 469 -28.41 22.16 -18.19
CA VAL A 469 -27.67 22.61 -17.01
C VAL A 469 -28.53 22.48 -15.75
N GLU A 470 -29.79 22.89 -15.82
CA GLU A 470 -30.76 22.76 -14.71
C GLU A 470 -31.03 21.30 -14.33
N ASP A 471 -31.18 20.40 -15.32
CA ASP A 471 -31.35 18.97 -15.04
C ASP A 471 -30.07 18.36 -14.40
N ILE A 472 -28.89 18.69 -14.92
CA ILE A 472 -27.62 18.26 -14.32
C ILE A 472 -27.50 18.75 -12.88
N ALA A 473 -27.84 20.03 -12.61
CA ALA A 473 -27.81 20.61 -11.28
C ALA A 473 -28.79 19.91 -10.34
N SER A 474 -30.02 19.65 -10.78
CA SER A 474 -31.04 18.92 -10.03
C SER A 474 -30.55 17.52 -9.64
N GLN A 475 -30.01 16.77 -10.60
CA GLN A 475 -29.45 15.43 -10.35
C GLN A 475 -28.24 15.48 -9.41
N ASN A 476 -27.38 16.49 -9.53
CA ASN A 476 -26.24 16.68 -8.64
C ASN A 476 -26.69 17.01 -7.21
N ASN A 477 -27.73 17.83 -7.02
CA ASN A 477 -28.27 18.16 -5.70
C ASN A 477 -28.85 16.93 -4.99
N LEU A 478 -29.50 16.02 -5.73
CA LEU A 478 -29.96 14.73 -5.19
C LEU A 478 -28.77 13.84 -4.80
N PHE A 479 -27.73 13.76 -5.64
CA PHE A 479 -26.51 13.02 -5.29
C PHE A 479 -25.82 13.59 -4.03
N MET A 480 -25.76 14.91 -3.90
CA MET A 480 -25.20 15.58 -2.72
C MET A 480 -25.99 15.27 -1.45
N SER A 481 -27.31 15.37 -1.52
CA SER A 481 -28.19 14.99 -0.41
C SER A 481 -28.01 13.51 -0.01
N HIS A 482 -27.83 12.62 -1.00
CA HIS A 482 -27.53 11.21 -0.76
C HIS A 482 -26.17 11.04 -0.05
N LEU A 483 -25.14 11.75 -0.52
CA LEU A 483 -23.81 11.70 0.10
C LEU A 483 -23.83 12.20 1.56
N ASP A 484 -24.51 13.31 1.83
CA ASP A 484 -24.60 13.89 3.19
C ASP A 484 -25.26 12.93 4.19
N ILE A 485 -26.31 12.21 3.76
CA ILE A 485 -26.95 11.16 4.56
C ILE A 485 -25.97 10.03 4.90
N LEU A 486 -25.14 9.62 3.94
CA LEU A 486 -24.18 8.55 4.14
C LEU A 486 -23.01 8.97 5.04
N THR A 487 -22.50 10.19 4.87
CA THR A 487 -21.34 10.68 5.62
C THR A 487 -21.69 11.09 7.04
N LYS A 488 -22.93 11.54 7.33
CA LYS A 488 -23.35 12.04 8.65
C LYS A 488 -22.37 13.06 9.23
N GLY A 489 -21.93 14.00 8.40
CA GLY A 489 -21.01 15.08 8.79
C GLY A 489 -19.52 14.69 8.85
N LYS A 490 -19.16 13.45 8.50
CA LYS A 490 -17.75 13.02 8.39
C LYS A 490 -17.12 13.58 7.13
N SER A 491 -15.94 14.19 7.27
CA SER A 491 -15.29 14.86 6.13
C SER A 491 -14.38 13.92 5.32
N ARG A 492 -13.81 12.89 5.95
CA ARG A 492 -12.94 11.91 5.29
C ARG A 492 -13.75 10.75 4.72
N VAL A 493 -13.78 10.65 3.39
CA VAL A 493 -14.55 9.65 2.65
C VAL A 493 -13.60 8.66 1.98
N ILE A 494 -13.65 7.40 2.41
CA ILE A 494 -12.86 6.30 1.87
C ILE A 494 -13.74 5.54 0.87
N LEU A 495 -13.47 5.69 -0.42
CA LEU A 495 -14.21 4.95 -1.45
C LEU A 495 -13.61 3.55 -1.62
N CYS A 496 -14.46 2.54 -1.78
CA CYS A 496 -14.07 1.20 -2.15
C CYS A 496 -14.64 0.85 -3.53
N ASP A 497 -13.75 0.52 -4.47
CA ASP A 497 -14.08 0.35 -5.89
C ASP A 497 -13.20 -0.72 -6.56
N THR A 498 -13.56 -1.17 -7.76
CA THR A 498 -12.83 -2.16 -8.58
C THR A 498 -11.98 -1.55 -9.69
N GLY A 499 -12.13 -0.25 -9.96
CA GLY A 499 -11.31 0.45 -10.94
C GLY A 499 -9.81 0.39 -10.61
N LEU A 500 -8.96 0.67 -11.60
CA LEU A 500 -7.49 0.69 -11.44
C LEU A 500 -6.90 2.09 -11.25
N TYR A 501 -7.51 3.09 -11.87
CA TYR A 501 -6.94 4.43 -11.99
C TYR A 501 -7.54 5.42 -10.98
N GLY A 502 -8.77 5.21 -10.53
CA GLY A 502 -9.43 6.11 -9.57
C GLY A 502 -10.12 7.34 -10.18
N SER A 503 -10.60 7.28 -11.43
CA SER A 503 -11.30 8.42 -12.06
C SER A 503 -12.49 8.93 -11.25
N THR A 504 -13.31 8.06 -10.66
CA THR A 504 -14.46 8.45 -9.83
C THR A 504 -14.01 9.31 -8.65
N GLN A 505 -12.95 8.91 -7.96
CA GLN A 505 -12.38 9.69 -6.86
C GLN A 505 -11.83 11.03 -7.33
N ARG A 506 -11.11 11.06 -8.46
CA ARG A 506 -10.58 12.30 -9.04
C ARG A 506 -11.70 13.31 -9.31
N LEU A 507 -12.81 12.85 -9.90
CA LEU A 507 -13.95 13.71 -10.22
C LEU A 507 -14.71 14.16 -8.96
N LEU A 508 -14.93 13.27 -7.99
CA LEU A 508 -15.57 13.65 -6.72
C LEU A 508 -14.73 14.66 -5.94
N ALA A 509 -13.42 14.43 -5.82
CA ALA A 509 -12.51 15.37 -5.16
C ALA A 509 -12.47 16.73 -5.86
N ALA A 510 -12.57 16.76 -7.19
CA ALA A 510 -12.64 17.98 -7.98
C ALA A 510 -13.98 18.73 -7.78
N GLY A 511 -15.09 18.00 -7.76
CA GLY A 511 -16.42 18.57 -7.63
C GLY A 511 -16.76 19.05 -6.22
N LEU A 512 -16.24 18.37 -5.20
CA LEU A 512 -16.70 18.46 -3.83
C LEU A 512 -15.54 18.68 -2.85
N PRO A 513 -14.90 19.87 -2.88
CA PRO A 513 -13.70 20.15 -2.09
C PRO A 513 -13.91 20.14 -0.57
N GLY A 514 -15.17 20.22 -0.11
CA GLY A 514 -15.52 20.10 1.32
C GLY A 514 -15.32 18.68 1.89
N PHE A 515 -15.17 17.68 1.03
CA PHE A 515 -14.85 16.31 1.44
C PHE A 515 -13.41 15.94 1.07
N ARG A 516 -12.77 15.18 1.94
CA ARG A 516 -11.50 14.54 1.68
C ARG A 516 -11.73 13.14 1.14
N PHE A 517 -11.84 13.02 -0.18
CA PHE A 517 -11.93 11.72 -0.83
C PHE A 517 -10.58 11.02 -0.95
N GLU A 518 -10.55 9.77 -0.51
CA GLU A 518 -9.52 8.78 -0.79
C GLU A 518 -10.17 7.51 -1.37
N THR A 519 -9.37 6.62 -1.94
CA THR A 519 -9.88 5.37 -2.51
C THR A 519 -8.97 4.20 -2.23
N ILE A 520 -9.57 3.10 -1.81
CA ILE A 520 -8.94 1.80 -1.72
C ILE A 520 -9.49 0.90 -2.85
N GLN A 521 -8.57 0.29 -3.59
CA GLN A 521 -8.86 -0.59 -4.71
C GLN A 521 -8.04 -1.88 -4.57
N PHE A 522 -8.46 -2.93 -5.26
CA PHE A 522 -7.69 -4.18 -5.33
C PHE A 522 -6.29 -3.92 -5.91
N ALA A 523 -6.23 -3.18 -7.02
CA ALA A 523 -4.99 -2.79 -7.69
C ALA A 523 -5.05 -1.32 -8.12
N ARG A 524 -3.93 -0.62 -8.02
CA ARG A 524 -3.71 0.72 -8.59
C ARG A 524 -2.74 0.64 -9.77
N SER A 525 -3.12 1.22 -10.91
CA SER A 525 -2.32 1.17 -12.13
C SER A 525 -2.60 2.34 -13.08
N ASN A 526 -1.53 2.99 -13.57
CA ASN A 526 -1.58 3.96 -14.67
C ASN A 526 -1.04 3.39 -15.99
N TYR A 527 -1.58 2.26 -16.44
CA TYR A 527 -1.13 1.63 -17.67
C TYR A 527 -1.33 2.49 -18.94
N LYS A 528 -2.18 3.52 -18.87
CA LYS A 528 -2.46 4.47 -19.96
C LYS A 528 -1.62 5.75 -19.92
N GLY A 529 -0.84 5.99 -18.85
CA GLY A 529 0.04 7.17 -18.73
C GLY A 529 -0.71 8.50 -18.59
N PHE A 530 -1.84 8.52 -17.88
CA PHE A 530 -2.61 9.72 -17.59
C PHE A 530 -2.03 10.53 -16.41
N SER A 531 -2.58 11.71 -16.11
CA SER A 531 -2.19 12.50 -14.91
C SER A 531 -2.30 11.66 -13.63
N GLU A 532 -1.39 11.88 -12.69
CA GLU A 532 -1.33 11.15 -11.41
C GLU A 532 -1.59 12.07 -10.21
N ASP A 533 -2.15 13.27 -10.41
CA ASP A 533 -2.31 14.27 -9.33
C ASP A 533 -3.13 13.75 -8.14
N HIS A 534 -4.09 12.85 -8.39
CA HIS A 534 -4.93 12.23 -7.38
C HIS A 534 -4.34 10.94 -6.78
N PHE A 535 -3.28 10.38 -7.36
CA PHE A 535 -2.67 9.11 -6.91
C PHE A 535 -2.20 9.09 -5.46
N PRO A 536 -1.74 10.20 -4.85
CA PRO A 536 -1.45 10.22 -3.42
C PRO A 536 -2.66 9.81 -2.55
N ARG A 537 -3.89 9.90 -3.07
CA ARG A 537 -5.13 9.51 -2.38
C ARG A 537 -5.78 8.23 -2.92
N VAL A 538 -5.12 7.52 -3.84
CA VAL A 538 -5.57 6.23 -4.35
C VAL A 538 -4.60 5.16 -3.88
N SER A 539 -5.11 4.11 -3.24
CA SER A 539 -4.30 3.02 -2.70
C SER A 539 -4.72 1.69 -3.32
N GLY A 540 -3.77 1.02 -3.98
CA GLY A 540 -3.92 -0.38 -4.36
C GLY A 540 -3.49 -1.26 -3.19
N LEU A 541 -4.45 -1.95 -2.54
CA LEU A 541 -4.14 -2.69 -1.32
C LEU A 541 -3.35 -3.98 -1.60
N VAL A 542 -3.53 -4.58 -2.78
CA VAL A 542 -2.78 -5.77 -3.22
C VAL A 542 -1.65 -5.39 -4.19
N VAL A 543 -1.96 -4.58 -5.21
CA VAL A 543 -1.02 -4.22 -6.28
C VAL A 543 -0.95 -2.71 -6.45
N GLU A 544 0.27 -2.17 -6.49
CA GLU A 544 0.55 -0.80 -6.93
C GLU A 544 1.67 -0.81 -7.97
N GLU A 545 1.33 -1.07 -9.22
CA GLU A 545 2.27 -1.13 -10.34
C GLU A 545 1.57 -0.67 -11.63
N ASN A 546 2.25 0.13 -12.45
CA ASN A 546 1.69 0.59 -13.71
C ASN A 546 1.63 -0.52 -14.78
N LEU A 547 2.43 -1.58 -14.65
CA LEU A 547 2.52 -2.68 -15.60
C LEU A 547 2.77 -4.02 -14.89
N TYR A 548 2.44 -5.13 -15.56
CA TYR A 548 2.75 -6.48 -15.10
C TYR A 548 4.24 -6.66 -14.78
N ASN A 549 4.52 -7.25 -13.62
CA ASN A 549 5.85 -7.58 -13.15
C ASN A 549 5.98 -9.10 -12.92
N PRO A 550 6.69 -9.85 -13.80
CA PRO A 550 6.85 -11.29 -13.66
C PRO A 550 7.45 -11.76 -12.31
N LEU A 551 8.19 -10.89 -11.62
CA LEU A 551 8.81 -11.16 -10.32
C LEU A 551 7.86 -10.99 -9.12
N LYS A 552 6.71 -10.33 -9.30
CA LYS A 552 5.65 -10.13 -8.28
C LYS A 552 4.36 -10.79 -8.77
N VAL A 553 4.01 -11.93 -8.20
CA VAL A 553 2.96 -12.82 -8.72
C VAL A 553 1.60 -12.12 -8.81
N GLU A 554 1.30 -11.25 -7.84
CA GLU A 554 0.03 -10.53 -7.67
C GLU A 554 -0.24 -9.59 -8.85
N THR A 555 0.83 -9.05 -9.46
CA THR A 555 0.71 -8.14 -10.61
C THR A 555 0.18 -8.82 -11.86
N VAL A 556 0.07 -10.16 -11.87
CA VAL A 556 -0.54 -10.92 -12.97
C VAL A 556 -1.97 -10.45 -13.24
N ILE A 557 -2.66 -9.93 -12.21
CA ILE A 557 -4.00 -9.38 -12.38
C ILE A 557 -4.04 -8.23 -13.39
N LEU A 558 -2.94 -7.49 -13.57
CA LEU A 558 -2.86 -6.41 -14.57
C LEU A 558 -2.87 -6.92 -16.01
N ARG A 559 -2.64 -8.23 -16.25
CA ARG A 559 -2.79 -8.84 -17.58
C ARG A 559 -4.25 -9.13 -17.92
N TYR A 560 -5.10 -9.28 -16.91
CA TYR A 560 -6.51 -9.56 -17.09
C TYR A 560 -7.34 -9.02 -15.92
N TRP A 561 -7.36 -7.70 -15.76
CA TRP A 561 -7.93 -7.05 -14.58
C TRP A 561 -9.46 -7.03 -14.61
N GLN A 562 -10.05 -7.18 -15.80
CA GLN A 562 -11.49 -7.28 -16.02
C GLN A 562 -12.13 -8.45 -15.25
N ILE A 563 -11.34 -9.48 -14.90
CA ILE A 563 -11.84 -10.56 -14.05
C ILE A 563 -12.24 -10.07 -12.65
N ILE A 564 -11.54 -9.05 -12.12
CA ILE A 564 -11.83 -8.46 -10.80
C ILE A 564 -13.14 -7.69 -10.83
N GLU A 565 -13.36 -6.87 -11.86
CA GLU A 565 -14.66 -6.21 -12.06
C GLU A 565 -15.78 -7.25 -12.15
N SER A 566 -15.66 -8.27 -13.02
CA SER A 566 -16.70 -9.30 -13.14
C SER A 566 -16.89 -10.13 -11.87
N LEU A 567 -15.88 -10.20 -11.01
CA LEU A 567 -15.95 -10.93 -9.75
C LEU A 567 -16.82 -10.20 -8.73
N PHE A 568 -16.77 -8.86 -8.70
CA PHE A 568 -17.46 -8.06 -7.67
C PHE A 568 -18.70 -7.31 -8.15
N GLU A 569 -18.82 -7.06 -9.46
CA GLU A 569 -19.93 -6.30 -10.03
C GLU A 569 -21.23 -7.11 -10.03
N PRO A 570 -22.27 -6.66 -9.31
CA PRO A 570 -23.60 -7.27 -9.41
C PRO A 570 -24.27 -6.89 -10.73
N ASN A 571 -25.26 -7.68 -11.13
CA ASN A 571 -26.07 -7.41 -12.32
C ASN A 571 -27.12 -6.31 -12.05
N ILE A 572 -26.68 -5.06 -11.91
CA ILE A 572 -27.52 -3.87 -11.76
C ILE A 572 -27.11 -2.81 -12.80
N PRO A 573 -28.03 -1.94 -13.24
CA PRO A 573 -27.66 -0.88 -14.17
C PRO A 573 -26.77 0.17 -13.49
N SER A 574 -25.87 0.78 -14.26
CA SER A 574 -25.02 1.87 -13.76
C SER A 574 -25.87 3.05 -13.28
N VAL A 575 -25.50 3.63 -12.13
CA VAL A 575 -26.23 4.76 -11.53
C VAL A 575 -26.16 5.94 -12.48
N ARG A 576 -27.33 6.41 -12.93
CA ARG A 576 -27.46 7.52 -13.89
C ARG A 576 -28.49 8.56 -13.45
N GLN A 577 -29.58 8.15 -12.81
CA GLN A 577 -30.64 9.05 -12.39
C GLN A 577 -30.98 8.82 -10.92
N PHE A 578 -31.29 9.92 -10.24
CA PHE A 578 -31.81 9.96 -8.89
C PHE A 578 -33.23 10.48 -8.90
N THR A 579 -34.04 9.92 -8.02
CA THR A 579 -35.43 10.34 -7.78
C THR A 579 -35.64 10.44 -6.27
N ARG A 580 -36.46 11.41 -5.86
CA ARG A 580 -36.94 11.51 -4.48
C ARG A 580 -38.30 10.82 -4.42
N THR A 581 -38.42 9.84 -3.53
CA THR A 581 -39.67 9.14 -3.24
C THR A 581 -40.62 10.05 -2.45
N THR A 582 -41.91 9.68 -2.38
CA THR A 582 -42.93 10.38 -1.58
C THR A 582 -42.54 10.48 -0.11
N ASP A 583 -41.81 9.49 0.40
CA ASP A 583 -41.35 9.42 1.79
C ASP A 583 -40.07 10.24 2.03
N GLY A 584 -39.61 10.99 1.03
CA GLY A 584 -38.43 11.85 1.09
C GLY A 584 -37.09 11.13 0.87
N ASN A 585 -37.07 9.80 0.75
CA ASN A 585 -35.87 9.01 0.50
C ASN A 585 -35.37 9.19 -0.94
N ILE A 586 -34.05 9.13 -1.12
CA ILE A 586 -33.39 9.25 -2.43
C ILE A 586 -33.11 7.85 -2.97
N THR A 587 -33.61 7.58 -4.18
CA THR A 587 -33.42 6.33 -4.90
C THR A 587 -32.75 6.56 -6.24
N SER A 588 -32.30 5.49 -6.90
CA SER A 588 -31.73 5.57 -8.25
C SER A 588 -32.24 4.48 -9.18
N ASN A 589 -31.94 4.59 -10.47
CA ASN A 589 -32.22 3.53 -11.46
C ASN A 589 -31.51 2.20 -11.18
N ALA A 590 -30.52 2.17 -10.30
CA ALA A 590 -29.84 0.94 -9.90
C ALA A 590 -30.68 0.04 -8.97
N GLY A 591 -31.87 0.51 -8.56
CA GLY A 591 -32.75 -0.22 -7.65
C GLY A 591 -32.29 -0.15 -6.20
N GLU A 592 -32.76 -1.10 -5.38
CA GLU A 592 -32.40 -1.18 -3.98
C GLU A 592 -31.01 -1.81 -3.80
N THR A 593 -30.07 -1.01 -3.31
CA THR A 593 -28.66 -1.41 -3.14
C THR A 593 -28.21 -1.44 -1.69
N ALA A 594 -29.12 -1.30 -0.72
CA ALA A 594 -28.78 -1.38 0.70
C ALA A 594 -28.17 -2.75 1.05
N TYR A 595 -27.22 -2.77 1.99
CA TYR A 595 -26.61 -4.02 2.45
C TYR A 595 -27.67 -4.96 3.03
N GLY A 596 -27.62 -6.24 2.66
CA GLY A 596 -28.62 -7.25 3.03
C GLY A 596 -29.88 -7.26 2.16
N ARG A 597 -30.09 -6.27 1.29
CA ARG A 597 -31.21 -6.24 0.33
C ARG A 597 -30.83 -6.75 -1.06
N LEU A 598 -29.58 -6.55 -1.47
CA LEU A 598 -29.01 -7.05 -2.72
C LEU A 598 -28.01 -8.19 -2.46
N ASP A 599 -28.17 -9.31 -3.16
CA ASP A 599 -27.15 -10.37 -3.21
C ASP A 599 -26.28 -10.21 -4.46
N ALA A 600 -25.04 -9.75 -4.29
CA ALA A 600 -24.13 -9.55 -5.40
C ALA A 600 -23.58 -10.87 -5.98
N ALA A 601 -23.68 -11.98 -5.23
CA ALA A 601 -23.26 -13.30 -5.69
C ALA A 601 -24.32 -14.01 -6.55
N LYS A 602 -25.54 -13.46 -6.63
CA LYS A 602 -26.62 -14.07 -7.42
C LYS A 602 -26.24 -14.16 -8.89
N GLY A 603 -26.13 -15.38 -9.40
CA GLY A 603 -25.71 -15.65 -10.79
C GLY A 603 -24.20 -15.54 -11.03
N ASN A 604 -23.40 -15.28 -9.99
CA ASN A 604 -21.94 -15.18 -10.06
C ASN A 604 -21.28 -16.34 -9.29
N ALA A 605 -21.00 -17.44 -10.01
CA ALA A 605 -20.41 -18.64 -9.42
C ALA A 605 -19.03 -18.39 -8.78
N LEU A 606 -18.22 -17.46 -9.32
CA LEU A 606 -16.92 -17.12 -8.75
C LEU A 606 -17.10 -16.45 -7.39
N LEU A 607 -17.95 -15.43 -7.29
CA LEU A 607 -18.22 -14.73 -6.03
C LEU A 607 -18.92 -15.64 -5.01
N ALA A 608 -19.83 -16.51 -5.44
CA ALA A 608 -20.43 -17.52 -4.57
C ALA A 608 -19.36 -18.45 -3.97
N GLY A 609 -18.39 -18.89 -4.78
CA GLY A 609 -17.24 -19.65 -4.30
C GLY A 609 -16.37 -18.88 -3.31
N VAL A 610 -16.12 -17.58 -3.57
CA VAL A 610 -15.39 -16.70 -2.63
C VAL A 610 -16.08 -16.66 -1.28
N LEU A 611 -17.40 -16.49 -1.26
CA LEU A 611 -18.18 -16.47 -0.02
C LEU A 611 -18.11 -17.82 0.70
N GLN A 612 -18.18 -18.96 -0.01
CA GLN A 612 -17.97 -20.28 0.58
C GLN A 612 -16.61 -20.43 1.26
N TYR A 613 -15.55 -19.88 0.67
CA TYR A 613 -14.24 -19.89 1.31
C TYR A 613 -14.23 -19.07 2.60
N VAL A 614 -14.77 -17.83 2.54
CA VAL A 614 -14.82 -16.92 3.68
C VAL A 614 -15.63 -17.51 4.82
N ASP A 615 -16.79 -18.11 4.55
CA ASP A 615 -17.65 -18.73 5.57
C ASP A 615 -16.90 -19.85 6.35
N ASN A 616 -15.89 -20.48 5.73
CA ASN A 616 -15.08 -21.54 6.32
C ASN A 616 -13.71 -21.07 6.85
N ALA A 617 -13.35 -19.80 6.68
CA ALA A 617 -12.02 -19.30 7.06
C ALA A 617 -11.82 -19.33 8.59
N VAL A 618 -10.69 -19.87 9.06
CA VAL A 618 -10.41 -20.04 10.49
C VAL A 618 -9.66 -18.85 11.08
N SER A 619 -8.68 -18.30 10.35
CA SER A 619 -7.87 -17.16 10.80
C SER A 619 -7.28 -16.38 9.63
N GLY A 620 -6.83 -15.15 9.89
CA GLY A 620 -6.07 -14.36 8.93
C GLY A 620 -4.75 -15.03 8.52
N LEU A 621 -4.14 -15.81 9.42
CA LEU A 621 -2.96 -16.62 9.08
C LEU A 621 -3.26 -17.65 7.99
N GLN A 622 -4.33 -18.43 8.16
CA GLN A 622 -4.74 -19.43 7.16
C GLN A 622 -4.97 -18.75 5.80
N ILE A 623 -5.72 -17.64 5.79
CA ILE A 623 -6.00 -16.87 4.57
C ILE A 623 -4.72 -16.46 3.84
N LEU A 624 -3.74 -15.93 4.57
CA LEU A 624 -2.48 -15.51 3.96
C LEU A 624 -1.70 -16.69 3.39
N GLN A 625 -1.70 -17.84 4.07
CA GLN A 625 -1.05 -19.06 3.57
C GLN A 625 -1.74 -19.59 2.31
N ASP A 626 -3.07 -19.70 2.33
CA ASP A 626 -3.86 -20.15 1.18
C ASP A 626 -3.69 -19.20 -0.01
N SER A 627 -3.60 -17.88 0.24
CA SER A 627 -3.40 -16.87 -0.80
C SER A 627 -2.11 -17.07 -1.58
N GLU A 628 -1.02 -17.55 -0.96
CA GLU A 628 0.25 -17.80 -1.65
C GLU A 628 0.15 -18.94 -2.68
N VAL A 629 -0.69 -19.94 -2.41
CA VAL A 629 -0.98 -21.03 -3.35
C VAL A 629 -1.95 -20.54 -4.43
N ALA A 630 -3.01 -19.85 -4.02
CA ALA A 630 -4.02 -19.29 -4.91
C ALA A 630 -3.42 -18.35 -5.95
N TRP A 631 -2.52 -17.44 -5.56
CA TRP A 631 -1.84 -16.53 -6.48
C TRP A 631 -1.05 -17.24 -7.57
N ARG A 632 -0.40 -18.37 -7.25
CA ARG A 632 0.29 -19.19 -8.25
C ARG A 632 -0.68 -19.89 -9.19
N ARG A 633 -1.79 -20.43 -8.67
CA ARG A 633 -2.85 -21.04 -9.49
C ARG A 633 -3.47 -20.01 -10.44
N LEU A 634 -3.73 -18.80 -9.95
CA LEU A 634 -4.27 -17.69 -10.75
C LEU A 634 -3.26 -17.23 -11.79
N LYS A 635 -1.98 -17.08 -11.42
CA LYS A 635 -0.93 -16.77 -12.40
C LYS A 635 -0.91 -17.78 -13.53
N ARG A 636 -0.90 -19.08 -13.21
CA ARG A 636 -0.97 -20.14 -14.22
C ARG A 636 -2.23 -20.03 -15.08
N ALA A 637 -3.39 -19.81 -14.47
CA ALA A 637 -4.66 -19.68 -15.18
C ALA A 637 -4.64 -18.53 -16.19
N ILE A 638 -4.06 -17.37 -15.83
CA ILE A 638 -4.01 -16.19 -16.68
C ILE A 638 -2.92 -16.32 -17.75
N THR A 639 -1.72 -16.78 -17.40
CA THR A 639 -0.56 -16.74 -18.30
C THR A 639 -0.40 -17.99 -19.16
N TYR A 640 -0.87 -19.13 -18.67
CA TYR A 640 -0.82 -20.43 -19.35
C TYR A 640 -2.15 -21.20 -19.23
N PRO A 641 -3.28 -20.63 -19.74
CA PRO A 641 -4.60 -21.21 -19.54
C PRO A 641 -4.76 -22.60 -20.16
N GLY A 642 -5.29 -23.53 -19.37
CA GLY A 642 -5.88 -24.78 -19.85
C GLY A 642 -7.32 -24.60 -20.34
N ALA A 643 -7.94 -25.67 -20.85
CA ALA A 643 -9.34 -25.64 -21.32
C ALA A 643 -10.31 -25.24 -20.18
N PHE A 644 -10.09 -25.79 -18.99
CA PHE A 644 -10.86 -25.43 -17.80
C PHE A 644 -10.67 -23.96 -17.42
N ASP A 645 -9.43 -23.41 -17.47
CA ASP A 645 -9.18 -22.01 -17.12
C ASP A 645 -9.90 -21.05 -18.06
N MET A 646 -9.92 -21.37 -19.36
CA MET A 646 -10.66 -20.62 -20.37
C MET A 646 -12.16 -20.58 -20.04
N HIS A 647 -12.71 -21.70 -19.60
CA HIS A 647 -14.10 -21.76 -19.15
C HIS A 647 -14.31 -21.01 -17.83
N ALA A 648 -13.45 -21.22 -16.83
CA ALA A 648 -13.58 -20.63 -15.50
C ALA A 648 -13.45 -19.10 -15.51
N LEU A 649 -12.49 -18.58 -16.28
CA LEU A 649 -12.19 -17.15 -16.39
C LEU A 649 -12.92 -16.44 -17.54
N GLY A 650 -13.65 -17.16 -18.38
CA GLY A 650 -14.36 -16.59 -19.53
C GLY A 650 -15.47 -15.61 -19.13
N VAL A 651 -15.18 -14.31 -19.09
CA VAL A 651 -16.20 -13.30 -18.78
C VAL A 651 -17.18 -13.14 -19.97
N GLY A 652 -18.49 -13.11 -19.67
CA GLY A 652 -19.55 -12.90 -20.68
C GLY A 652 -19.58 -11.49 -21.29
N ALA A 653 -20.61 -11.19 -22.09
CA ALA A 653 -20.80 -9.87 -22.70
C ALA A 653 -20.96 -8.78 -21.62
N ARG A 654 -20.22 -7.66 -21.74
CA ARG A 654 -20.22 -6.54 -20.78
C ARG A 654 -20.88 -5.29 -21.34
N SER A 655 -21.78 -4.63 -20.63
CA SER A 655 -22.19 -3.26 -20.96
C SER A 655 -21.03 -2.27 -20.79
N VAL A 656 -20.74 -1.46 -21.81
CA VAL A 656 -19.69 -0.42 -21.82
C VAL A 656 -20.02 0.68 -20.81
N ASP A 657 -19.05 1.03 -19.97
CA ASP A 657 -19.16 2.11 -18.98
C ASP A 657 -19.49 3.46 -19.63
N PHE A 658 -20.06 4.36 -18.82
CA PHE A 658 -20.54 5.70 -19.19
C PHE A 658 -22.01 5.82 -19.69
N GLY A 659 -22.90 4.94 -19.23
CA GLY A 659 -24.35 5.08 -19.48
C GLY A 659 -24.81 4.56 -20.86
N ARG A 660 -24.01 3.69 -21.49
CA ARG A 660 -24.30 3.06 -22.79
C ARG A 660 -25.07 1.76 -22.64
N GLN A 661 -25.84 1.39 -23.67
CA GLN A 661 -26.50 0.08 -23.80
C GLN A 661 -25.68 -0.94 -24.61
N GLU A 662 -24.46 -0.60 -25.04
CA GLU A 662 -23.65 -1.49 -25.90
C GLU A 662 -22.89 -2.54 -25.08
N ASN A 663 -22.89 -3.79 -25.55
CA ASN A 663 -22.17 -4.91 -24.93
C ASN A 663 -20.85 -5.22 -25.65
N VAL A 664 -19.71 -5.23 -24.94
CA VAL A 664 -18.40 -5.69 -25.42
C VAL A 664 -18.13 -7.11 -24.92
N HIS A 665 -17.85 -8.03 -25.84
CA HIS A 665 -17.49 -9.40 -25.51
C HIS A 665 -16.00 -9.51 -25.17
N VAL A 666 -15.66 -10.18 -24.06
CA VAL A 666 -14.26 -10.31 -23.58
C VAL A 666 -13.36 -11.11 -24.53
N LEU A 667 -13.97 -11.98 -25.32
CA LEU A 667 -13.36 -12.74 -26.40
C LEU A 667 -14.20 -12.53 -27.66
N HIS A 668 -13.82 -11.59 -28.52
CA HIS A 668 -14.52 -11.42 -29.79
C HIS A 668 -14.30 -12.64 -30.69
N HIS A 669 -15.35 -13.13 -31.36
CA HIS A 669 -15.19 -14.05 -32.50
C HIS A 669 -14.54 -13.26 -33.63
N ALA A 670 -13.27 -13.55 -33.91
CA ALA A 670 -12.66 -13.09 -35.14
C ALA A 670 -13.05 -14.07 -36.25
N GLU A 671 -14.05 -13.73 -37.07
CA GLU A 671 -14.28 -14.33 -38.39
C GLU A 671 -13.18 -13.91 -39.39
N ALA A 672 -11.92 -13.91 -38.94
CA ALA A 672 -10.78 -13.60 -39.79
C ALA A 672 -10.26 -14.90 -40.41
N HIS A 673 -10.27 -15.01 -41.73
CA HIS A 673 -9.77 -16.19 -42.44
C HIS A 673 -8.23 -16.25 -42.49
N ASP A 674 -7.52 -15.17 -42.13
CA ASP A 674 -6.06 -15.06 -42.21
C ASP A 674 -5.37 -15.02 -40.82
N THR A 675 -4.21 -15.70 -40.74
CA THR A 675 -3.42 -15.90 -39.53
C THR A 675 -2.74 -14.60 -39.06
N VAL A 676 -2.34 -13.72 -40.00
CA VAL A 676 -1.71 -12.43 -39.69
C VAL A 676 -2.73 -11.46 -39.08
N GLN A 677 -3.94 -11.43 -39.62
CA GLN A 677 -5.04 -10.62 -39.08
C GLN A 677 -5.47 -11.09 -37.68
N LYS A 678 -5.49 -12.40 -37.41
CA LYS A 678 -5.72 -12.94 -36.06
C LYS A 678 -4.65 -12.50 -35.06
N LEU A 679 -3.38 -12.49 -35.47
CA LEU A 679 -2.26 -12.01 -34.65
C LEU A 679 -2.34 -10.51 -34.34
N ALA A 680 -2.77 -9.70 -35.30
CA ALA A 680 -3.02 -8.27 -35.08
C ALA A 680 -4.17 -8.03 -34.09
N ALA A 681 -5.25 -8.82 -34.19
CA ALA A 681 -6.41 -8.72 -33.32
C ALA A 681 -6.11 -9.07 -31.85
N ILE A 682 -5.13 -9.95 -31.56
CA ILE A 682 -4.72 -10.28 -30.18
C ILE A 682 -4.38 -9.03 -29.36
N LYS A 683 -3.75 -8.00 -29.96
CA LYS A 683 -3.36 -6.79 -29.23
C LYS A 683 -4.55 -6.04 -28.63
N SER A 684 -5.72 -6.16 -29.26
CA SER A 684 -6.98 -5.52 -28.88
C SER A 684 -7.85 -6.36 -27.92
N GLN A 685 -7.52 -7.64 -27.73
CA GLN A 685 -8.25 -8.51 -26.80
C GLN A 685 -7.97 -8.11 -25.35
N LEU A 686 -9.00 -8.15 -24.52
CA LEU A 686 -8.90 -7.84 -23.09
C LEU A 686 -8.06 -8.88 -22.34
N TRP A 687 -8.08 -10.14 -22.79
CA TRP A 687 -7.22 -11.22 -22.30
C TRP A 687 -6.41 -11.85 -23.45
N ARG A 688 -5.17 -11.41 -23.61
CA ARG A 688 -4.33 -11.78 -24.76
C ARG A 688 -3.94 -13.26 -24.74
N GLU A 689 -3.63 -13.79 -23.58
CA GLU A 689 -3.20 -15.17 -23.38
C GLU A 689 -4.36 -16.13 -23.62
N GLY A 690 -5.57 -15.75 -23.19
CA GLY A 690 -6.79 -16.48 -23.52
C GLY A 690 -7.06 -16.50 -25.02
N ALA A 691 -6.89 -15.36 -25.71
CA ALA A 691 -7.01 -15.30 -27.16
C ALA A 691 -5.97 -16.20 -27.87
N ILE A 692 -4.71 -16.19 -27.42
CA ILE A 692 -3.67 -17.11 -27.94
C ILE A 692 -4.06 -18.57 -27.72
N ALA A 693 -4.53 -18.93 -26.53
CA ALA A 693 -4.89 -20.30 -26.21
C ALA A 693 -6.11 -20.81 -27.01
N ARG A 694 -7.05 -19.91 -27.34
CA ARG A 694 -8.23 -20.18 -28.18
C ARG A 694 -7.87 -20.26 -29.67
N ASP A 695 -7.19 -19.25 -30.20
CA ASP A 695 -7.00 -19.05 -31.64
C ASP A 695 -5.78 -19.80 -32.19
N PHE A 696 -4.79 -20.12 -31.33
CA PHE A 696 -3.53 -20.77 -31.69
C PHE A 696 -3.21 -22.01 -30.82
N PRO A 697 -4.11 -23.00 -30.69
CA PRO A 697 -3.96 -24.10 -29.74
C PRO A 697 -2.73 -24.98 -29.97
N ARG A 698 -2.27 -25.10 -31.23
CA ARG A 698 -1.05 -25.85 -31.60
C ARG A 698 0.25 -25.08 -31.33
N LEU A 699 0.20 -23.74 -31.33
CA LEU A 699 1.37 -22.86 -31.14
C LEU A 699 1.44 -22.23 -29.75
N LYS A 700 0.41 -22.39 -28.91
CA LYS A 700 0.34 -21.76 -27.57
C LYS A 700 1.53 -22.13 -26.68
N SER A 701 2.10 -23.33 -26.82
CA SER A 701 3.28 -23.78 -26.08
C SER A 701 4.55 -23.00 -26.41
N ALA A 702 4.62 -22.35 -27.57
CA ALA A 702 5.72 -21.47 -27.97
C ALA A 702 5.37 -19.97 -27.75
N LEU A 703 4.14 -19.56 -28.09
CA LEU A 703 3.71 -18.16 -28.04
C LEU A 703 3.56 -17.62 -26.61
N LEU A 704 3.04 -18.42 -25.68
CA LEU A 704 2.83 -17.98 -24.29
C LEU A 704 4.17 -17.76 -23.54
N PRO A 705 5.16 -18.67 -23.63
CA PRO A 705 6.49 -18.41 -23.08
C PRO A 705 7.20 -17.21 -23.72
N ALA A 706 7.06 -17.02 -25.03
CA ALA A 706 7.65 -15.86 -25.71
C ALA A 706 7.07 -14.54 -25.20
N LEU A 707 5.74 -14.49 -24.98
CA LEU A 707 5.08 -13.32 -24.39
C LEU A 707 5.55 -13.05 -22.96
N GLU A 708 5.68 -14.09 -22.13
CA GLU A 708 6.24 -13.95 -20.76
C GLU A 708 7.69 -13.43 -20.79
N LEU A 709 8.53 -13.95 -21.70
CA LEU A 709 9.91 -13.51 -21.87
C LEU A 709 10.00 -12.04 -22.30
N ALA A 710 9.12 -11.60 -23.21
CA ALA A 710 9.06 -10.20 -23.63
C ALA A 710 8.79 -9.25 -22.46
N HIS A 711 7.91 -9.65 -21.52
CA HIS A 711 7.66 -8.88 -20.30
C HIS A 711 8.87 -8.84 -19.36
N ILE A 712 9.61 -9.94 -19.23
CA ILE A 712 10.85 -10.00 -18.44
C ILE A 712 11.90 -9.06 -19.04
N VAL A 713 12.13 -9.13 -20.35
CA VAL A 713 13.12 -8.30 -21.06
C VAL A 713 12.78 -6.81 -20.94
N ARG A 714 11.51 -6.43 -21.17
CA ARG A 714 11.04 -5.03 -21.05
C ARG A 714 11.39 -4.43 -19.69
N ARG A 715 11.29 -5.22 -18.62
CA ARG A 715 11.62 -4.77 -17.25
C ARG A 715 13.11 -4.63 -17.01
N VAL A 716 13.93 -5.56 -17.52
CA VAL A 716 15.39 -5.46 -17.41
C VAL A 716 15.90 -4.21 -18.12
N SER A 717 15.34 -3.89 -19.29
CA SER A 717 15.69 -2.67 -20.02
C SER A 717 15.25 -1.39 -19.30
N ALA A 718 14.04 -1.36 -18.74
CA ALA A 718 13.53 -0.22 -17.97
C ALA A 718 14.34 0.07 -16.68
N ARG A 719 14.98 -0.95 -16.08
CA ARG A 719 15.86 -0.80 -14.90
C ARG A 719 17.27 -0.29 -15.22
N ARG A 720 17.69 -0.31 -16.48
CA ARG A 720 19.01 0.20 -16.91
C ARG A 720 18.97 1.65 -17.38
N SER A 721 17.77 2.20 -17.56
CA SER A 721 17.52 3.52 -18.15
C SER A 721 17.05 4.57 -17.12
N GLY A 722 16.97 4.20 -15.84
CA GLY A 722 16.77 5.10 -14.71
C GLY A 722 17.63 4.64 -13.55
#